data_AF-A0A1H7UQG3-F1
#
_entry.id   AF-A0A1H7UQG3-F1
#
_cell.length_a   1.000
_cell.length_b   1.000
_cell.length_c   1.000
_cell.angle_alpha   90.00
_cell.angle_beta   90.00
_cell.angle_gamma   90.00
#
_symmetry.space_group_name_H-M   'P 1'
#
loop_
_entity.id
_entity.type
_entity.pdbx_description
1 polymer ?
#
loop_
_entity_poly.entity_id
_entity_poly.type
_entity_poly.pdbx_seq_one_letter_code
_entity_poly.pdbx_strand_id
1 'polypeptide(L)'
;MGLKVSCIFLLLSCSVWKVQAAKYLFLVAGQSNAVGKGDASLSPALMPGTAYEYVYQEDSLRPLIDPVGANELDFESATSGSAWPAFSRTFHQLTGDTIILVPAARGGSSCNEKAELDSYGTWASSGKLFKNALRKVSAAMKKTGLPLSGIIWLQGERDANAINKKQLSQLAYEQCFKELIERFRTALHANTPIFIVKTGYYKDHPTMGFDLVRASQGNIAKQMDAVHIAFEGTNLFINSGFMMDEIHYNQGGLDKVGDSLAVKIVNTLRIREQRLSKSSVLHIAGIDEFKLRSGLPDFFKKTNRSKKVRVAYIGGSITEANYGYRKQTTKLLSELLPNNEIIELAAGIPGTDADLGACRVADQLLSKQPDLVFIEFAANGGFPQGIEGIIRQVKKTDVHTDVCLVYVATVNQLNAYQEGSILPHIVAIEQLADYYQLPSVHMALYPAWMVQQEKLVAKGDPEVKSGKPIFTADGVHPLKEGGNLYAAAIARMFSAAYDLFVPEEATIHDLPTAMYPDNWEEAQWVNPKEGAIFSNDWKEIPTSGRLQQFATWFPTVMAAETLGASCTIRFEGDAIGLFDIGGPEVGQLKVLLDGREVQMLVDEGVRYKVVNEGLTGINRFNSNCNNRYRGQYFVLQVNPGKHEVTFSIDKTIPDKREILGTKQLKDITEHPEKYAHSEIYIGKILVKGHILHEK
;
A
#
# COMPACT_ATOMS: atom_id res chain seq x y z
N MET A 1 -3.65 -26.13 -45.08
CA MET A 1 -4.71 -26.54 -44.15
C MET A 1 -4.57 -25.66 -42.91
N GLY A 2 -5.36 -24.59 -42.83
CA GLY A 2 -5.22 -23.55 -41.81
C GLY A 2 -5.83 -23.96 -40.48
N LEU A 3 -5.06 -23.91 -39.40
CA LEU A 3 -5.56 -24.08 -38.04
C LEU A 3 -6.09 -22.74 -37.53
N LYS A 4 -7.40 -22.69 -37.28
CA LYS A 4 -8.09 -21.58 -36.65
C LYS A 4 -7.61 -21.42 -35.20
N VAL A 5 -7.00 -20.28 -34.90
CA VAL A 5 -6.85 -19.79 -33.53
C VAL A 5 -8.23 -19.31 -33.08
N SER A 6 -8.83 -20.04 -32.15
CA SER A 6 -10.09 -19.64 -31.51
C SER A 6 -9.75 -18.67 -30.38
N CYS A 7 -9.89 -17.36 -30.65
CA CYS A 7 -9.89 -16.34 -29.60
C CYS A 7 -11.10 -16.55 -28.69
N ILE A 8 -10.87 -17.17 -27.54
CA ILE A 8 -11.84 -17.17 -26.44
C ILE A 8 -11.82 -15.75 -25.86
N PHE A 9 -12.82 -14.96 -26.24
CA PHE A 9 -13.21 -13.78 -25.47
C PHE A 9 -13.64 -14.28 -24.08
N LEU A 10 -12.78 -14.10 -23.08
CA LEU A 10 -13.23 -14.17 -21.69
C LEU A 10 -14.24 -13.03 -21.51
N LEU A 11 -15.51 -13.41 -21.44
CA LEU A 11 -16.56 -12.60 -20.86
C LEU A 11 -16.17 -12.35 -19.40
N LEU A 12 -15.51 -11.21 -19.15
CA LEU A 12 -15.46 -10.58 -17.84
C LEU A 12 -16.92 -10.41 -17.41
N SER A 13 -17.41 -11.33 -16.58
CA SER A 13 -18.64 -11.12 -15.85
C SER A 13 -18.43 -9.87 -15.02
N CYS A 14 -19.03 -8.75 -15.44
CA CYS A 14 -19.24 -7.59 -14.61
C CYS A 14 -19.97 -8.06 -13.36
N SER A 15 -19.20 -8.34 -12.31
CA SER A 15 -19.74 -8.48 -10.97
C SER A 15 -20.46 -7.16 -10.69
N VAL A 16 -21.78 -7.26 -10.57
CA VAL A 16 -22.65 -6.14 -10.26
C VAL A 16 -22.28 -5.70 -8.84
N TRP A 17 -21.38 -4.73 -8.72
CA TRP A 17 -21.17 -4.01 -7.48
C TRP A 17 -22.51 -3.42 -7.09
N LYS A 18 -23.05 -3.81 -5.94
CA LYS A 18 -24.24 -3.15 -5.40
C LYS A 18 -23.85 -1.71 -5.08
N VAL A 19 -24.25 -0.80 -5.96
CA VAL A 19 -24.24 0.68 -5.87
C VAL A 19 -25.00 1.21 -4.63
N GLN A 20 -25.46 0.33 -3.74
CA GLN A 20 -26.37 0.56 -2.63
C GLN A 20 -25.77 1.42 -1.50
N ALA A 21 -24.50 1.84 -1.60
CA ALA A 21 -23.82 2.70 -0.62
C ALA A 21 -23.61 4.17 -1.07
N ALA A 22 -23.83 4.51 -2.35
CA ALA A 22 -23.71 5.89 -2.80
C ALA A 22 -24.82 6.76 -2.19
N LYS A 23 -24.48 7.93 -1.65
CA LYS A 23 -25.44 8.82 -0.98
C LYS A 23 -25.79 10.09 -1.75
N TYR A 24 -24.89 10.54 -2.62
CA TYR A 24 -25.05 11.82 -3.33
C TYR A 24 -24.81 11.66 -4.82
N LEU A 25 -25.61 12.40 -5.61
CA LEU A 25 -25.52 12.46 -7.06
C LEU A 25 -25.37 13.92 -7.47
N PHE A 26 -24.30 14.26 -8.20
CA PHE A 26 -24.02 15.62 -8.66
C PHE A 26 -23.94 15.70 -10.18
N LEU A 27 -24.64 16.66 -10.77
CA LEU A 27 -24.49 17.01 -12.17
C LEU A 27 -23.32 17.98 -12.33
N VAL A 28 -22.38 17.68 -13.20
CA VAL A 28 -21.28 18.57 -13.57
C VAL A 28 -21.58 19.18 -14.93
N ALA A 29 -21.92 20.46 -14.96
CA ALA A 29 -22.29 21.19 -16.17
C ALA A 29 -21.30 22.34 -16.44
N GLY A 30 -21.04 22.61 -17.72
CA GLY A 30 -20.24 23.75 -18.13
C GLY A 30 -19.45 23.52 -19.41
N GLN A 31 -18.24 24.07 -19.47
CA GLN A 31 -17.37 24.04 -20.65
C GLN A 31 -16.03 23.34 -20.43
N SER A 32 -14.99 23.68 -21.19
CA SER A 32 -13.71 22.95 -21.24
C SER A 32 -13.00 22.78 -19.88
N ASN A 33 -13.02 23.79 -19.01
CA ASN A 33 -12.47 23.67 -17.65
C ASN A 33 -13.30 22.73 -16.75
N ALA A 34 -14.58 22.52 -17.08
CA ALA A 34 -15.42 21.49 -16.46
C ALA A 34 -15.25 20.10 -17.12
N VAL A 35 -14.91 20.04 -18.41
CA VAL A 35 -14.54 18.78 -19.06
C VAL A 35 -13.24 18.24 -18.46
N GLY A 36 -12.22 19.11 -18.33
CA GLY A 36 -10.89 18.73 -17.86
C GLY A 36 -9.88 18.68 -19.01
N LYS A 37 -8.80 19.44 -18.84
CA LYS A 37 -7.67 19.56 -19.78
C LYS A 37 -6.32 19.39 -19.07
N GLY A 38 -6.34 18.91 -17.82
CA GLY A 38 -5.16 18.68 -17.02
C GLY A 38 -4.42 17.41 -17.42
N ASP A 39 -3.50 16.98 -16.56
CA ASP A 39 -2.71 15.77 -16.73
C ASP A 39 -3.18 14.71 -15.73
N ALA A 40 -3.81 13.64 -16.24
CA ALA A 40 -4.30 12.53 -15.46
C ALA A 40 -3.20 11.86 -14.65
N SER A 41 -1.93 11.90 -15.06
CA SER A 41 -0.83 11.32 -14.26
C SER A 41 -0.64 12.00 -12.92
N LEU A 42 -0.98 13.30 -12.84
CA LEU A 42 -0.88 14.13 -11.65
C LEU A 42 -2.18 14.14 -10.84
N SER A 43 -3.30 13.71 -11.45
CA SER A 43 -4.62 13.68 -10.83
C SER A 43 -4.68 12.64 -9.70
N PRO A 44 -5.33 12.94 -8.57
CA PRO A 44 -5.31 12.05 -7.42
C PRO A 44 -5.98 10.71 -7.70
N ALA A 45 -5.38 9.64 -7.19
CA ALA A 45 -6.00 8.33 -7.19
C ALA A 45 -7.11 8.29 -6.13
N LEU A 46 -8.29 7.80 -6.53
CA LEU A 46 -9.40 7.54 -5.63
C LEU A 46 -9.35 6.11 -5.15
N MET A 47 -9.63 5.88 -3.87
CA MET A 47 -9.80 4.50 -3.42
C MET A 47 -11.01 3.87 -4.14
N PRO A 48 -10.92 2.61 -4.60
CA PRO A 48 -12.07 1.88 -5.10
C PRO A 48 -13.26 1.97 -4.15
N GLY A 49 -14.44 2.25 -4.70
CA GLY A 49 -15.66 2.45 -3.92
C GLY A 49 -15.91 3.88 -3.42
N THR A 50 -14.94 4.80 -3.55
CA THR A 50 -15.09 6.20 -3.11
C THR A 50 -16.05 7.00 -3.99
N ALA A 51 -15.94 6.88 -5.32
CA ALA A 51 -16.79 7.63 -6.24
C ALA A 51 -16.95 6.93 -7.57
N TYR A 52 -18.04 7.26 -8.25
CA TYR A 52 -18.38 6.74 -9.56
C TYR A 52 -18.75 7.87 -10.52
N GLU A 53 -18.53 7.65 -11.81
CA GLU A 53 -19.20 8.41 -12.86
C GLU A 53 -20.33 7.60 -13.48
N TYR A 54 -21.36 8.30 -13.93
CA TYR A 54 -22.43 7.74 -14.74
C TYR A 54 -22.19 7.96 -16.24
N VAL A 55 -22.22 6.85 -16.99
CA VAL A 55 -22.05 6.82 -18.45
C VAL A 55 -23.39 6.46 -19.10
N TYR A 56 -23.91 7.38 -19.92
CA TYR A 56 -25.28 7.30 -20.43
C TYR A 56 -25.47 6.22 -21.49
N GLN A 57 -24.55 6.12 -22.46
CA GLN A 57 -24.66 5.15 -23.57
C GLN A 57 -24.68 3.70 -23.08
N GLU A 58 -23.98 3.42 -22.00
CA GLU A 58 -23.92 2.08 -21.39
C GLU A 58 -24.97 1.87 -20.31
N ASP A 59 -25.65 2.94 -19.88
CA ASP A 59 -26.42 2.98 -18.64
C ASP A 59 -25.60 2.31 -17.53
N SER A 60 -24.38 2.79 -17.25
CA SER A 60 -23.45 2.12 -16.33
C SER A 60 -22.84 3.11 -15.33
N LEU A 61 -22.41 2.57 -14.19
CA LEU A 61 -21.58 3.29 -13.23
C LEU A 61 -20.18 2.73 -13.28
N ARG A 62 -19.21 3.60 -13.50
CA ARG A 62 -17.79 3.25 -13.55
C ARG A 62 -17.08 3.91 -12.38
N PRO A 63 -16.06 3.27 -11.78
CA PRO A 63 -15.20 3.94 -10.81
C PRO A 63 -14.71 5.27 -11.38
N LEU A 64 -14.79 6.35 -10.59
CA LEU A 64 -14.39 7.67 -11.06
C LEU A 64 -12.86 7.72 -11.17
N ILE A 65 -12.34 7.66 -12.39
CA ILE A 65 -10.90 7.70 -12.68
C ILE A 65 -10.73 8.58 -13.92
N ASP A 66 -9.72 9.44 -13.93
CA ASP A 66 -9.42 10.22 -15.13
C ASP A 66 -8.94 9.30 -16.28
N PRO A 67 -9.34 9.58 -17.53
CA PRO A 67 -10.18 10.70 -17.97
C PRO A 67 -11.67 10.52 -17.65
N VAL A 68 -12.24 11.51 -16.94
CA VAL A 68 -13.66 11.51 -16.56
C VAL A 68 -14.56 12.01 -17.69
N GLY A 69 -15.72 11.39 -17.85
CA GLY A 69 -16.74 11.72 -18.84
C GLY A 69 -16.74 10.78 -20.04
N ALA A 70 -17.69 10.99 -20.95
CA ALA A 70 -17.84 10.21 -22.17
C ALA A 70 -18.30 11.13 -23.30
N ASN A 71 -17.87 10.81 -24.53
CA ASN A 71 -18.30 11.53 -25.74
C ASN A 71 -19.71 11.10 -26.15
N GLU A 72 -20.72 11.67 -25.49
CA GLU A 72 -22.12 11.28 -25.64
C GLU A 72 -23.06 12.45 -25.40
N LEU A 73 -24.23 12.46 -26.06
CA LEU A 73 -25.23 13.53 -25.89
C LEU A 73 -24.65 14.95 -26.05
N ASP A 74 -23.71 15.10 -26.99
CA ASP A 74 -22.94 16.33 -27.21
C ASP A 74 -22.00 16.73 -26.05
N PHE A 75 -21.84 15.95 -25.01
CA PHE A 75 -20.81 16.18 -23.99
C PHE A 75 -19.49 15.53 -24.37
N GLU A 76 -18.43 15.93 -23.69
CA GLU A 76 -17.07 15.49 -23.94
C GLU A 76 -16.50 14.74 -22.74
N SER A 77 -15.70 13.72 -23.02
CA SER A 77 -14.74 13.17 -22.06
C SER A 77 -13.58 14.15 -21.86
N ALA A 78 -13.02 14.18 -20.65
CA ALA A 78 -11.71 14.78 -20.41
C ALA A 78 -10.70 14.22 -21.40
N THR A 79 -9.76 15.06 -21.86
CA THR A 79 -8.66 14.60 -22.73
C THR A 79 -7.62 13.83 -21.93
N SER A 80 -7.43 14.22 -20.66
CA SER A 80 -6.54 13.56 -19.71
C SER A 80 -7.08 13.82 -18.30
N GLY A 81 -6.55 14.78 -17.55
CA GLY A 81 -6.95 15.03 -16.17
C GLY A 81 -8.11 16.03 -15.99
N SER A 82 -8.88 15.86 -14.91
CA SER A 82 -10.03 16.70 -14.54
C SER A 82 -10.02 17.09 -13.05
N ALA A 83 -10.93 17.97 -12.63
CA ALA A 83 -11.08 18.37 -11.22
C ALA A 83 -11.80 17.31 -10.35
N TRP A 84 -12.37 16.30 -11.00
CA TRP A 84 -13.40 15.45 -10.41
C TRP A 84 -12.87 14.38 -9.46
N PRO A 85 -11.69 13.78 -9.71
CA PRO A 85 -11.04 12.95 -8.71
C PRO A 85 -10.69 13.72 -7.42
N ALA A 86 -10.17 14.94 -7.51
CA ALA A 86 -9.86 15.76 -6.33
C ALA A 86 -11.12 16.13 -5.54
N PHE A 87 -12.18 16.57 -6.24
CA PHE A 87 -13.49 16.82 -5.63
C PHE A 87 -13.99 15.62 -4.83
N SER A 88 -13.98 14.45 -5.46
CA SER A 88 -14.54 13.23 -4.86
C SER A 88 -13.69 12.72 -3.70
N ARG A 89 -12.36 12.82 -3.79
CA ARG A 89 -11.43 12.45 -2.72
C ARG A 89 -11.69 13.31 -1.49
N THR A 90 -11.75 14.62 -1.67
CA THR A 90 -11.94 15.57 -0.57
C THR A 90 -13.34 15.45 0.02
N PHE A 91 -14.37 15.25 -0.82
CA PHE A 91 -15.72 14.99 -0.34
C PHE A 91 -15.77 13.75 0.55
N HIS A 92 -15.16 12.65 0.11
CA HIS A 92 -15.10 11.40 0.86
C HIS A 92 -14.28 11.54 2.15
N GLN A 93 -13.16 12.25 2.12
CA GLN A 93 -12.36 12.52 3.33
C GLN A 93 -13.14 13.29 4.40
N LEU A 94 -14.02 14.22 4.00
CA LEU A 94 -14.84 15.01 4.91
C LEU A 94 -16.06 14.25 5.46
N THR A 95 -16.63 13.34 4.67
CA THR A 95 -17.97 12.78 4.95
C THR A 95 -17.98 11.28 5.20
N GLY A 96 -16.96 10.56 4.70
CA GLY A 96 -16.95 9.11 4.58
C GLY A 96 -17.91 8.57 3.50
N ASP A 97 -18.62 9.44 2.78
CA ASP A 97 -19.69 9.05 1.87
C ASP A 97 -19.20 8.82 0.44
N THR A 98 -19.88 7.92 -0.26
CA THR A 98 -19.65 7.63 -1.68
C THR A 98 -20.54 8.51 -2.55
N ILE A 99 -20.00 9.04 -3.65
CA ILE A 99 -20.74 9.92 -4.56
C ILE A 99 -20.79 9.40 -6.01
N ILE A 100 -21.77 9.89 -6.75
CA ILE A 100 -21.93 9.67 -8.20
C ILE A 100 -21.88 11.01 -8.92
N LEU A 101 -20.97 11.14 -9.87
CA LEU A 101 -20.90 12.28 -10.77
C LEU A 101 -21.59 11.98 -12.08
N VAL A 102 -22.27 12.98 -12.62
CA VAL A 102 -22.88 12.95 -13.95
C VAL A 102 -22.17 14.01 -14.80
N PRO A 103 -21.09 13.67 -15.53
CA PRO A 103 -20.37 14.63 -16.36
C PRO A 103 -21.20 15.06 -17.57
N ALA A 104 -21.49 16.35 -17.68
CA ALA A 104 -22.31 16.95 -18.72
C ALA A 104 -21.73 18.31 -19.16
N ALA A 105 -20.43 18.34 -19.47
CA ALA A 105 -19.73 19.52 -19.94
C ALA A 105 -19.29 19.37 -21.40
N ARG A 106 -19.19 20.49 -22.12
CA ARG A 106 -18.75 20.52 -23.53
C ARG A 106 -17.80 21.69 -23.77
N GLY A 107 -16.59 21.42 -24.22
CA GLY A 107 -15.60 22.43 -24.59
C GLY A 107 -16.16 23.45 -25.58
N GLY A 108 -15.78 24.73 -25.42
CA GLY A 108 -16.21 25.81 -26.30
C GLY A 108 -17.68 26.24 -26.19
N SER A 109 -18.52 25.53 -25.42
CA SER A 109 -19.93 25.88 -25.26
C SER A 109 -20.15 27.23 -24.57
N SER A 110 -21.24 27.90 -24.93
CA SER A 110 -21.64 29.19 -24.33
C SER A 110 -22.85 29.05 -23.41
N CYS A 111 -23.01 29.96 -22.46
CA CYS A 111 -24.27 30.10 -21.73
C CYS A 111 -25.34 30.72 -22.62
N ASN A 112 -25.01 31.81 -23.30
CA ASN A 112 -25.91 32.56 -24.17
C ASN A 112 -25.69 32.24 -25.65
N GLU A 113 -26.76 32.22 -26.43
CA GLU A 113 -26.75 31.93 -27.87
C GLU A 113 -25.93 32.94 -28.69
N LYS A 114 -25.85 34.21 -28.27
CA LYS A 114 -25.02 35.21 -28.96
C LYS A 114 -23.52 34.97 -28.81
N ALA A 115 -23.13 34.16 -27.84
CA ALA A 115 -21.74 33.78 -27.61
C ALA A 115 -21.38 32.43 -28.24
N GLU A 116 -22.36 31.70 -28.79
CA GLU A 116 -22.18 30.39 -29.41
C GLU A 116 -21.21 30.48 -30.60
N LEU A 117 -20.35 29.47 -30.74
CA LEU A 117 -19.52 29.26 -31.92
C LEU A 117 -19.92 27.97 -32.61
N ASP A 118 -20.01 28.02 -33.94
CA ASP A 118 -20.16 26.87 -34.83
C ASP A 118 -21.12 25.80 -34.30
N SER A 119 -20.61 24.59 -34.07
CA SER A 119 -21.36 23.44 -33.54
C SER A 119 -21.00 23.12 -32.08
N TYR A 120 -20.33 24.04 -31.37
CA TYR A 120 -19.95 23.85 -29.97
C TYR A 120 -21.13 23.88 -29.00
N GLY A 121 -22.31 24.32 -29.44
CA GLY A 121 -23.54 24.26 -28.65
C GLY A 121 -23.65 25.36 -27.59
N THR A 122 -24.89 25.71 -27.27
CA THR A 122 -25.23 26.65 -26.20
C THR A 122 -26.11 26.01 -25.12
N TRP A 123 -25.99 26.53 -23.91
CA TRP A 123 -26.88 26.22 -22.79
C TRP A 123 -28.17 27.02 -22.81
N ALA A 124 -28.33 28.03 -23.69
CA ALA A 124 -29.52 28.84 -23.83
C ALA A 124 -30.79 28.02 -24.15
N SER A 125 -31.96 28.68 -24.16
CA SER A 125 -33.25 28.03 -24.49
C SER A 125 -33.31 27.49 -25.92
N SER A 126 -32.57 28.11 -26.85
CA SER A 126 -32.39 27.66 -28.23
C SER A 126 -31.47 26.43 -28.36
N GLY A 127 -30.64 26.17 -27.36
CA GLY A 127 -29.62 25.13 -27.40
C GLY A 127 -30.08 23.74 -27.00
N LYS A 128 -29.24 22.75 -27.29
CA LYS A 128 -29.49 21.33 -26.99
C LYS A 128 -28.86 20.84 -25.68
N LEU A 129 -27.84 21.53 -25.16
CA LEU A 129 -27.05 21.06 -24.01
C LEU A 129 -27.90 20.88 -22.75
N PHE A 130 -28.81 21.81 -22.48
CA PHE A 130 -29.75 21.68 -21.35
C PHE A 130 -30.59 20.40 -21.44
N LYS A 131 -31.23 20.13 -22.59
CA LYS A 131 -32.08 18.94 -22.78
C LYS A 131 -31.27 17.65 -22.68
N ASN A 132 -30.05 17.65 -23.18
CA ASN A 132 -29.13 16.53 -23.11
C ASN A 132 -28.66 16.27 -21.67
N ALA A 133 -28.31 17.31 -20.92
CA ALA A 133 -27.95 17.21 -19.50
C ALA A 133 -29.12 16.65 -18.69
N LEU A 134 -30.34 17.12 -18.96
CA LEU A 134 -31.56 16.64 -18.33
C LEU A 134 -31.79 15.13 -18.60
N ARG A 135 -31.62 14.68 -19.85
CA ARG A 135 -31.68 13.25 -20.21
C ARG A 135 -30.65 12.44 -19.43
N LYS A 136 -29.42 12.92 -19.39
CA LYS A 136 -28.30 12.22 -18.75
C LYS A 136 -28.52 12.09 -17.23
N VAL A 137 -28.84 13.19 -16.56
CA VAL A 137 -29.06 13.19 -15.10
C VAL A 137 -30.33 12.42 -14.70
N SER A 138 -31.40 12.49 -15.50
CA SER A 138 -32.63 11.73 -15.22
C SER A 138 -32.39 10.23 -15.34
N ALA A 139 -31.57 9.79 -16.30
CA ALA A 139 -31.19 8.39 -16.43
C ALA A 139 -30.32 7.93 -15.24
N ALA A 140 -29.35 8.76 -14.82
CA ALA A 140 -28.52 8.49 -13.64
C ALA A 140 -29.37 8.37 -12.36
N MET A 141 -30.30 9.30 -12.12
CA MET A 141 -31.22 9.26 -10.98
C MET A 141 -32.11 8.00 -11.03
N LYS A 142 -32.62 7.64 -12.22
CA LYS A 142 -33.41 6.41 -12.39
C LYS A 142 -32.59 5.15 -12.10
N LYS A 143 -31.35 5.07 -12.57
CA LYS A 143 -30.49 3.90 -12.37
C LYS A 143 -30.10 3.71 -10.91
N THR A 144 -29.80 4.82 -10.23
CA THR A 144 -29.26 4.83 -8.86
C THR A 144 -30.35 4.85 -7.79
N GLY A 145 -31.54 5.34 -8.12
CA GLY A 145 -32.58 5.68 -7.15
C GLY A 145 -32.24 6.92 -6.31
N LEU A 146 -31.14 7.62 -6.58
CA LEU A 146 -30.73 8.80 -5.83
C LEU A 146 -31.36 10.08 -6.40
N PRO A 147 -31.81 11.01 -5.54
CA PRO A 147 -32.17 12.34 -5.99
C PRO A 147 -30.91 13.15 -6.38
N LEU A 148 -31.07 14.12 -7.28
CA LEU A 148 -29.99 15.06 -7.60
C LEU A 148 -29.67 15.93 -6.37
N SER A 149 -28.44 15.82 -5.88
CA SER A 149 -27.97 16.51 -4.68
C SER A 149 -27.48 17.94 -4.95
N GLY A 150 -27.07 18.23 -6.18
CA GLY A 150 -26.61 19.55 -6.59
C GLY A 150 -26.14 19.59 -8.04
N ILE A 151 -26.04 20.80 -8.58
CA ILE A 151 -25.44 21.07 -9.90
C ILE A 151 -24.17 21.88 -9.70
N ILE A 152 -23.05 21.39 -10.20
CA ILE A 152 -21.78 22.10 -10.25
C ILE A 152 -21.69 22.80 -11.61
N TRP A 153 -21.47 24.11 -11.59
CA TRP A 153 -21.39 24.95 -12.79
C TRP A 153 -20.01 25.58 -12.93
N LEU A 154 -19.29 25.25 -14.00
CA LEU A 154 -18.00 25.83 -14.36
C LEU A 154 -17.99 26.25 -15.84
N GLN A 155 -18.42 27.49 -16.07
CA GLN A 155 -18.58 28.07 -17.40
C GLN A 155 -18.56 29.61 -17.35
N GLY A 156 -18.12 30.23 -18.43
CA GLY A 156 -18.37 31.64 -18.73
C GLY A 156 -17.30 32.29 -19.61
N GLU A 157 -16.21 31.60 -19.89
CA GLU A 157 -15.09 32.15 -20.65
C GLU A 157 -15.50 32.48 -22.10
N ARG A 158 -16.41 31.67 -22.68
CA ARG A 158 -16.96 31.92 -24.02
C ARG A 158 -17.82 33.19 -24.06
N ASP A 159 -18.68 33.37 -23.08
CA ASP A 159 -19.55 34.54 -22.93
C ASP A 159 -18.75 35.80 -22.61
N ALA A 160 -17.72 35.70 -21.77
CA ALA A 160 -16.79 36.79 -21.48
C ALA A 160 -16.09 37.30 -22.75
N ASN A 161 -15.65 36.38 -23.62
CA ASN A 161 -15.09 36.74 -24.92
C ASN A 161 -16.12 37.45 -25.83
N ALA A 162 -17.38 37.02 -25.82
CA ALA A 162 -18.45 37.69 -26.59
C ALA A 162 -18.74 39.10 -26.04
N ILE A 163 -18.68 39.30 -24.72
CA ILE A 163 -18.82 40.63 -24.09
C ILE A 163 -17.65 41.54 -24.48
N ASN A 164 -16.42 41.03 -24.44
CA ASN A 164 -15.24 41.77 -24.90
C ASN A 164 -15.38 42.21 -26.37
N LYS A 165 -15.99 41.36 -27.21
CA LYS A 165 -16.28 41.66 -28.62
C LYS A 165 -17.53 42.53 -28.83
N LYS A 166 -18.19 42.98 -27.76
CA LYS A 166 -19.46 43.75 -27.79
C LYS A 166 -20.61 42.99 -28.50
N GLN A 167 -20.54 41.66 -28.57
CA GLN A 167 -21.57 40.78 -29.15
C GLN A 167 -22.64 40.41 -28.12
N LEU A 168 -22.26 40.37 -26.85
CA LEU A 168 -23.12 40.04 -25.71
C LEU A 168 -23.02 41.17 -24.67
N SER A 169 -24.12 41.46 -23.97
CA SER A 169 -24.09 42.38 -22.82
C SER A 169 -24.04 41.59 -21.50
N GLN A 170 -23.54 42.21 -20.44
CA GLN A 170 -23.55 41.63 -19.10
C GLN A 170 -24.96 41.20 -18.68
N LEU A 171 -25.95 42.07 -18.87
CA LEU A 171 -27.34 41.79 -18.50
C LEU A 171 -27.92 40.60 -19.27
N ALA A 172 -27.59 40.45 -20.56
CA ALA A 172 -28.05 39.32 -21.36
C ALA A 172 -27.43 37.99 -20.89
N TYR A 173 -26.15 37.98 -20.52
CA TYR A 173 -25.53 36.82 -19.88
C TYR A 173 -26.22 36.49 -18.56
N GLU A 174 -26.39 37.49 -17.68
CA GLU A 174 -27.00 37.31 -16.36
C GLU A 174 -28.42 36.74 -16.48
N GLN A 175 -29.23 37.29 -17.39
CA GLN A 175 -30.60 36.84 -17.63
C GLN A 175 -30.65 35.41 -18.18
N CYS A 176 -29.81 35.09 -19.17
CA CYS A 176 -29.75 33.75 -19.75
C CYS A 176 -29.33 32.69 -18.72
N PHE A 177 -28.40 33.03 -17.83
CA PHE A 177 -27.99 32.12 -16.77
C PHE A 177 -29.09 31.93 -15.72
N LYS A 178 -29.79 32.99 -15.30
CA LYS A 178 -30.99 32.87 -14.45
C LYS A 178 -32.06 31.96 -15.06
N GLU A 179 -32.33 32.13 -16.36
CA GLU A 179 -33.29 31.29 -17.10
C GLU A 179 -32.84 29.82 -17.20
N LEU A 180 -31.53 29.56 -17.34
CA LEU A 180 -31.00 28.19 -17.28
C LEU A 180 -31.25 27.55 -15.90
N ILE A 181 -30.99 28.29 -14.82
CA ILE A 181 -31.23 27.82 -13.45
C ILE A 181 -32.72 27.50 -13.24
N GLU A 182 -33.62 28.38 -13.65
CA GLU A 182 -35.06 28.16 -13.51
C GLU A 182 -35.57 26.99 -14.36
N ARG A 183 -34.99 26.77 -15.55
CA ARG A 183 -35.30 25.58 -16.36
C ARG A 183 -34.89 24.29 -15.66
N PHE A 184 -33.72 24.24 -15.02
CA PHE A 184 -33.31 23.07 -14.24
C PHE A 184 -34.27 22.82 -13.07
N ARG A 185 -34.64 23.86 -12.31
CA ARG A 185 -35.60 23.75 -11.20
C ARG A 185 -36.96 23.25 -11.63
N THR A 186 -37.47 23.79 -12.74
CA THR A 186 -38.75 23.42 -13.32
C THR A 186 -38.73 21.95 -13.76
N ALA A 187 -37.68 21.53 -14.46
CA ALA A 187 -37.60 20.18 -15.02
C ALA A 187 -37.34 19.08 -13.98
N LEU A 188 -36.70 19.43 -12.86
CA LEU A 188 -36.30 18.46 -11.82
C LEU A 188 -37.15 18.57 -10.54
N HIS A 189 -38.18 19.42 -10.54
CA HIS A 189 -39.12 19.65 -9.43
C HIS A 189 -38.43 19.89 -8.07
N ALA A 190 -37.31 20.61 -8.06
CA ALA A 190 -36.46 20.72 -6.88
C ALA A 190 -35.81 22.10 -6.72
N ASN A 191 -35.67 22.55 -5.47
CA ASN A 191 -34.75 23.62 -5.06
C ASN A 191 -33.29 23.12 -5.06
N THR A 192 -32.90 22.35 -6.09
CA THR A 192 -31.57 21.76 -6.19
C THR A 192 -30.52 22.87 -6.14
N PRO A 193 -29.56 22.79 -5.21
CA PRO A 193 -28.56 23.83 -5.07
C PRO A 193 -27.61 23.85 -6.25
N ILE A 194 -27.21 25.05 -6.67
CA ILE A 194 -26.27 25.27 -7.76
C ILE A 194 -25.00 25.88 -7.20
N PHE A 195 -23.87 25.23 -7.49
CA PHE A 195 -22.55 25.58 -7.01
C PHE A 195 -21.71 26.10 -8.16
N ILE A 196 -21.45 27.41 -8.15
CA ILE A 196 -20.75 28.10 -9.22
C ILE A 196 -19.26 28.19 -8.88
N VAL A 197 -18.43 27.73 -9.81
CA VAL A 197 -17.03 28.12 -9.88
C VAL A 197 -16.96 29.37 -10.76
N LYS A 198 -16.48 30.49 -10.20
CA LYS A 198 -16.42 31.73 -10.97
C LYS A 198 -15.43 31.57 -12.13
N THR A 199 -15.74 32.20 -13.24
CA THR A 199 -14.94 32.12 -14.48
C THR A 199 -13.51 32.63 -14.25
N GLY A 200 -12.50 31.89 -14.70
CA GLY A 200 -11.10 32.34 -14.72
C GLY A 200 -10.81 33.30 -15.87
N TYR A 201 -9.58 33.81 -15.94
CA TYR A 201 -9.17 34.72 -17.01
C TYR A 201 -8.50 33.99 -18.16
N TYR A 202 -8.67 34.54 -19.37
CA TYR A 202 -7.87 34.17 -20.53
C TYR A 202 -6.63 35.06 -20.54
N LYS A 203 -5.46 34.43 -20.44
CA LYS A 203 -4.15 35.08 -20.53
C LYS A 203 -4.03 35.90 -21.82
N ASP A 204 -3.44 37.09 -21.70
CA ASP A 204 -3.20 38.02 -22.82
C ASP A 204 -4.47 38.49 -23.58
N HIS A 205 -5.65 38.34 -22.97
CA HIS A 205 -6.94 38.82 -23.48
C HIS A 205 -7.55 39.93 -22.58
N PRO A 206 -8.46 40.78 -23.11
CA PRO A 206 -9.13 41.79 -22.30
C PRO A 206 -9.91 41.16 -21.13
N THR A 207 -9.73 41.68 -19.92
CA THR A 207 -10.37 41.10 -18.71
C THR A 207 -11.78 41.62 -18.47
N MET A 208 -12.17 42.75 -19.07
CA MET A 208 -13.45 43.42 -18.79
C MET A 208 -14.66 42.49 -18.93
N GLY A 209 -14.74 41.71 -20.01
CA GLY A 209 -15.82 40.73 -20.21
C GLY A 209 -15.83 39.63 -19.15
N PHE A 210 -14.65 39.18 -18.70
CA PHE A 210 -14.53 38.18 -17.63
C PHE A 210 -14.96 38.76 -16.28
N ASP A 211 -14.59 40.00 -15.98
CA ASP A 211 -15.02 40.70 -14.77
C ASP A 211 -16.54 40.87 -14.72
N LEU A 212 -17.16 41.20 -15.86
CA LEU A 212 -18.61 41.33 -15.99
C LEU A 212 -19.34 39.98 -15.84
N VAL A 213 -18.81 38.90 -16.43
CA VAL A 213 -19.34 37.54 -16.20
C VAL A 213 -19.23 37.14 -14.74
N ARG A 214 -18.05 37.33 -14.12
CA ARG A 214 -17.81 37.05 -12.70
C ARG A 214 -18.71 37.87 -11.78
N ALA A 215 -18.96 39.13 -12.10
CA ALA A 215 -19.89 39.98 -11.36
C ALA A 215 -21.33 39.44 -11.47
N SER A 216 -21.75 39.05 -12.67
CA SER A 216 -23.07 38.46 -12.92
C SER A 216 -23.27 37.15 -12.15
N GLN A 217 -22.28 36.26 -12.15
CA GLN A 217 -22.29 35.03 -11.33
C GLN A 217 -22.49 35.34 -9.84
N GLY A 218 -21.79 36.37 -9.32
CA GLY A 218 -21.94 36.82 -7.95
C GLY A 218 -23.30 37.46 -7.65
N ASN A 219 -23.85 38.23 -8.60
CA ASN A 219 -25.19 38.82 -8.48
C ASN A 219 -26.26 37.74 -8.43
N ILE A 220 -26.18 36.76 -9.32
CA ILE A 220 -27.12 35.63 -9.37
C ILE A 220 -27.12 34.87 -8.04
N ALA A 221 -25.94 34.54 -7.50
CA ALA A 221 -25.82 33.85 -6.21
C ALA A 221 -26.37 34.67 -5.01
N LYS A 222 -26.47 36.00 -5.12
CA LYS A 222 -27.09 36.85 -4.10
C LYS A 222 -28.62 36.98 -4.27
N GLN A 223 -29.11 36.83 -5.50
CA GLN A 223 -30.51 37.12 -5.86
C GLN A 223 -31.38 35.88 -5.92
N MET A 224 -30.79 34.70 -6.16
CA MET A 224 -31.52 33.44 -6.29
C MET A 224 -31.22 32.53 -5.10
N ASP A 225 -32.27 32.04 -4.44
CA ASP A 225 -32.15 31.08 -3.34
C ASP A 225 -31.36 29.84 -3.76
N ALA A 226 -30.63 29.20 -2.85
CA ALA A 226 -29.87 27.96 -3.13
C ALA A 226 -28.89 28.05 -4.33
N VAL A 227 -28.44 29.25 -4.71
CA VAL A 227 -27.34 29.44 -5.66
C VAL A 227 -26.13 29.97 -4.90
N HIS A 228 -24.99 29.30 -5.02
CA HIS A 228 -23.81 29.55 -4.20
C HIS A 228 -22.57 29.73 -5.05
N ILE A 229 -21.76 30.75 -4.76
CA ILE A 229 -20.37 30.77 -5.21
C ILE A 229 -19.59 29.77 -4.36
N ALA A 230 -19.05 28.74 -5.03
CA ALA A 230 -18.32 27.68 -4.38
C ALA A 230 -16.81 27.81 -4.48
N PHE A 231 -16.32 28.41 -5.57
CA PHE A 231 -14.93 28.80 -5.67
C PHE A 231 -14.79 30.06 -6.53
N GLU A 232 -13.98 31.02 -6.07
CA GLU A 232 -13.81 32.31 -6.74
C GLU A 232 -12.38 32.59 -7.22
N GLY A 233 -11.39 31.81 -6.77
CA GLY A 233 -9.97 32.09 -6.94
C GLY A 233 -9.39 31.81 -8.34
N THR A 234 -10.19 31.36 -9.30
CA THR A 234 -9.77 31.05 -10.68
C THR A 234 -9.17 32.25 -11.43
N ASN A 235 -9.50 33.49 -11.04
CA ASN A 235 -8.87 34.69 -11.61
C ASN A 235 -7.39 34.84 -11.24
N LEU A 236 -6.93 34.14 -10.20
CA LEU A 236 -5.54 34.18 -9.73
C LEU A 236 -4.65 33.14 -10.42
N PHE A 237 -5.25 32.21 -11.19
CA PHE A 237 -4.54 31.03 -11.71
C PHE A 237 -3.42 31.36 -12.68
N ILE A 238 -3.58 32.42 -13.49
CA ILE A 238 -2.52 32.94 -14.37
C ILE A 238 -1.25 33.26 -13.57
N ASN A 239 -1.40 33.93 -12.42
CA ASN A 239 -0.28 34.37 -11.59
C ASN A 239 0.20 33.29 -10.61
N SER A 240 -0.56 32.21 -10.43
CA SER A 240 -0.25 31.10 -9.52
C SER A 240 0.36 29.89 -10.23
N GLY A 241 0.62 29.97 -11.53
CA GLY A 241 1.17 28.85 -12.31
C GLY A 241 0.18 27.68 -12.46
N PHE A 242 -1.12 27.95 -12.40
CA PHE A 242 -2.19 26.94 -12.50
C PHE A 242 -2.83 26.85 -13.88
N MET A 243 -2.17 27.38 -14.89
CA MET A 243 -2.61 27.35 -16.29
C MET A 243 -1.87 26.24 -17.06
N MET A 244 -2.60 25.47 -17.85
CA MET A 244 -2.09 24.47 -18.81
C MET A 244 -1.69 25.18 -20.10
N ASP A 245 -2.59 26.03 -20.59
CA ASP A 245 -2.42 26.89 -21.75
C ASP A 245 -2.98 28.29 -21.41
N GLU A 246 -3.30 29.10 -22.40
CA GLU A 246 -3.76 30.48 -22.15
C GLU A 246 -5.14 30.58 -21.47
N ILE A 247 -5.96 29.51 -21.48
CA ILE A 247 -7.36 29.54 -20.97
C ILE A 247 -7.74 28.35 -20.10
N HIS A 248 -7.04 27.22 -20.23
CA HIS A 248 -7.30 26.00 -19.48
C HIS A 248 -6.41 25.87 -18.26
N TYR A 249 -6.95 25.27 -17.20
CA TYR A 249 -6.22 25.02 -15.96
C TYR A 249 -5.37 23.75 -16.09
N ASN A 250 -4.17 23.75 -15.51
CA ASN A 250 -3.38 22.53 -15.35
C ASN A 250 -3.93 21.65 -14.22
N GLN A 251 -3.38 20.45 -14.03
CA GLN A 251 -3.92 19.52 -13.03
C GLN A 251 -3.94 20.10 -11.62
N GLY A 252 -2.88 20.83 -11.21
CA GLY A 252 -2.85 21.46 -9.88
C GLY A 252 -3.96 22.51 -9.69
N GLY A 253 -4.28 23.28 -10.75
CA GLY A 253 -5.40 24.20 -10.76
C GLY A 253 -6.76 23.51 -10.68
N LEU A 254 -6.94 22.42 -11.44
CA LEU A 254 -8.16 21.59 -11.42
C LEU A 254 -8.36 20.90 -10.06
N ASP A 255 -7.30 20.36 -9.48
CA ASP A 255 -7.34 19.76 -8.14
C ASP A 255 -7.76 20.79 -7.09
N LYS A 256 -7.22 22.02 -7.16
CA LYS A 256 -7.60 23.11 -6.26
C LYS A 256 -9.07 23.48 -6.39
N VAL A 257 -9.62 23.49 -7.61
CA VAL A 257 -11.06 23.71 -7.87
C VAL A 257 -11.87 22.57 -7.23
N GLY A 258 -11.49 21.32 -7.47
CA GLY A 258 -12.16 20.15 -6.91
C GLY A 258 -12.19 20.14 -5.38
N ASP A 259 -11.04 20.34 -4.74
CA ASP A 259 -10.93 20.35 -3.28
C ASP A 259 -11.77 21.48 -2.64
N SER A 260 -11.72 22.68 -3.22
CA SER A 260 -12.48 23.84 -2.72
C SER A 260 -13.99 23.65 -2.90
N LEU A 261 -14.40 23.06 -4.03
CA LEU A 261 -15.80 22.70 -4.29
C LEU A 261 -16.32 21.73 -3.23
N ALA A 262 -15.58 20.67 -2.94
CA ALA A 262 -15.99 19.65 -1.97
C ALA A 262 -16.22 20.26 -0.58
N VAL A 263 -15.27 21.05 -0.09
CA VAL A 263 -15.38 21.76 1.20
C VAL A 263 -16.61 22.67 1.22
N LYS A 264 -16.84 23.44 0.16
CA LYS A 264 -18.02 24.33 0.11
C LYS A 264 -19.32 23.53 0.14
N ILE A 265 -19.42 22.50 -0.69
CA ILE A 265 -20.67 21.73 -0.86
C ILE A 265 -21.02 21.02 0.43
N VAL A 266 -20.07 20.34 1.08
CA VAL A 266 -20.28 19.66 2.38
C VAL A 266 -20.85 20.63 3.42
N ASN A 267 -20.21 21.81 3.55
CA ASN A 267 -20.66 22.85 4.48
C ASN A 267 -22.05 23.40 4.14
N THR A 268 -22.30 23.70 2.87
CA THR A 268 -23.55 24.33 2.42
C THR A 268 -24.74 23.39 2.56
N LEU A 269 -24.54 22.11 2.23
CA LEU A 269 -25.54 21.06 2.38
C LEU A 269 -25.67 20.57 3.83
N ARG A 270 -24.85 21.09 4.75
CA ARG A 270 -24.80 20.67 6.16
C ARG A 270 -24.67 19.16 6.31
N ILE A 271 -23.88 18.56 5.42
CA ILE A 271 -23.58 17.13 5.50
C ILE A 271 -22.74 16.94 6.76
N ARG A 272 -23.18 16.04 7.63
CA ARG A 272 -22.49 15.78 8.89
C ARG A 272 -21.08 15.29 8.56
N GLU A 273 -20.07 16.11 8.89
CA GLU A 273 -18.70 15.66 8.87
C GLU A 273 -18.58 14.46 9.80
N GLN A 274 -18.21 13.32 9.22
CA GLN A 274 -17.81 12.18 10.02
C GLN A 274 -16.30 12.30 10.17
N ARG A 275 -15.79 12.40 11.41
CA ARG A 275 -14.45 11.87 11.66
C ARG A 275 -14.48 10.44 11.13
N LEU A 276 -13.66 10.14 10.12
CA LEU A 276 -13.55 8.82 9.48
C LEU A 276 -13.66 7.71 10.55
N SER A 277 -14.86 7.18 10.74
CA SER A 277 -15.22 6.16 11.76
C SER A 277 -16.23 5.16 11.20
N LYS A 278 -16.15 4.96 9.88
CA LYS A 278 -16.64 3.77 9.19
C LYS A 278 -15.65 3.46 8.09
N SER A 279 -14.45 3.03 8.46
CA SER A 279 -13.50 2.52 7.48
C SER A 279 -14.10 1.28 6.84
N SER A 280 -14.73 1.42 5.67
CA SER A 280 -15.12 0.29 4.84
C SER A 280 -13.85 -0.44 4.41
N VAL A 281 -13.82 -1.76 4.57
CA VAL A 281 -12.76 -2.61 4.04
C VAL A 281 -12.61 -2.30 2.55
N LEU A 282 -11.39 -2.03 2.10
CA LEU A 282 -11.11 -1.85 0.69
C LEU A 282 -11.18 -3.22 0.01
N HIS A 283 -12.06 -3.35 -0.98
CA HIS A 283 -12.25 -4.57 -1.75
C HIS A 283 -11.71 -4.35 -3.16
N ILE A 284 -10.72 -5.13 -3.61
CA ILE A 284 -10.16 -5.03 -4.96
C ILE A 284 -10.07 -6.42 -5.56
N ALA A 285 -10.71 -6.62 -6.72
CA ALA A 285 -10.68 -7.89 -7.45
C ALA A 285 -11.02 -9.13 -6.59
N GLY A 286 -11.96 -8.98 -5.64
CA GLY A 286 -12.39 -10.06 -4.75
C GLY A 286 -11.48 -10.29 -3.53
N ILE A 287 -10.46 -9.45 -3.33
CA ILE A 287 -9.57 -9.49 -2.18
C ILE A 287 -9.93 -8.34 -1.23
N ASP A 288 -10.07 -8.67 0.05
CA ASP A 288 -10.26 -7.72 1.14
C ASP A 288 -8.90 -7.21 1.61
N GLU A 289 -8.73 -5.90 1.71
CA GLU A 289 -7.46 -5.31 2.17
C GLU A 289 -7.10 -5.74 3.59
N PHE A 290 -8.09 -5.95 4.44
CA PHE A 290 -7.89 -6.50 5.77
C PHE A 290 -9.09 -7.34 6.22
N LYS A 291 -8.81 -8.28 7.11
CA LYS A 291 -9.82 -9.04 7.85
C LYS A 291 -9.60 -8.84 9.33
N LEU A 292 -10.63 -8.42 10.06
CA LEU A 292 -10.51 -8.08 11.47
C LEU A 292 -10.44 -9.30 12.38
N ARG A 293 -11.26 -10.33 12.11
CA ARG A 293 -11.44 -11.49 13.00
C ARG A 293 -11.74 -11.00 14.43
N SER A 294 -10.98 -11.43 15.45
CA SER A 294 -11.14 -10.94 16.82
C SER A 294 -10.64 -9.50 17.05
N GLY A 295 -9.98 -8.87 16.07
CA GLY A 295 -9.49 -7.50 16.16
C GLY A 295 -8.26 -7.37 17.06
N LEU A 296 -8.14 -6.24 17.78
CA LEU A 296 -7.04 -5.92 18.70
C LEU A 296 -7.55 -5.54 20.11
N PRO A 297 -8.39 -6.39 20.74
CA PRO A 297 -9.13 -5.99 21.94
C PRO A 297 -8.23 -5.76 23.15
N ASP A 298 -7.18 -6.56 23.34
CA ASP A 298 -6.31 -6.45 24.50
C ASP A 298 -5.37 -5.24 24.38
N PHE A 299 -4.91 -4.94 23.16
CA PHE A 299 -4.17 -3.73 22.87
C PHE A 299 -5.02 -2.47 23.18
N PHE A 300 -6.27 -2.41 22.72
CA PHE A 300 -7.15 -1.27 23.02
C PHE A 300 -7.50 -1.15 24.51
N LYS A 301 -7.66 -2.27 25.22
CA LYS A 301 -7.81 -2.24 26.69
C LYS A 301 -6.56 -1.66 27.36
N LYS A 302 -5.38 -2.05 26.88
CA LYS A 302 -4.10 -1.54 27.40
C LYS A 302 -3.96 -0.04 27.16
N THR A 303 -4.30 0.47 25.98
CA THR A 303 -4.21 1.90 25.66
C THR A 303 -5.13 2.75 26.54
N ASN A 304 -6.28 2.21 26.97
CA ASN A 304 -7.18 2.91 27.91
C ASN A 304 -6.66 2.96 29.35
N ARG A 305 -5.74 2.07 29.74
CA ARG A 305 -5.28 1.91 31.13
C ARG A 305 -3.83 2.35 31.35
N SER A 306 -3.02 2.43 30.30
CA SER A 306 -1.59 2.68 30.40
C SER A 306 -1.16 3.87 29.54
N LYS A 307 -0.28 4.72 30.09
CA LYS A 307 0.39 5.76 29.30
C LYS A 307 1.42 5.21 28.33
N LYS A 308 1.95 4.00 28.54
CA LYS A 308 2.98 3.39 27.69
C LYS A 308 2.45 2.09 27.09
N VAL A 309 2.58 1.96 25.78
CA VAL A 309 2.24 0.72 25.05
C VAL A 309 3.38 0.35 24.11
N ARG A 310 3.72 -0.93 24.05
CA ARG A 310 4.83 -1.45 23.26
C ARG A 310 4.31 -2.12 22.00
N VAL A 311 4.73 -1.61 20.84
CA VAL A 311 4.35 -2.14 19.54
C VAL A 311 5.58 -2.75 18.88
N ALA A 312 5.53 -4.05 18.66
CA ALA A 312 6.60 -4.84 18.09
C ALA A 312 6.38 -5.14 16.62
N TYR A 313 7.48 -5.24 15.88
CA TYR A 313 7.51 -5.61 14.48
C TYR A 313 8.60 -6.66 14.27
N ILE A 314 8.22 -7.84 13.77
CA ILE A 314 9.14 -8.91 13.41
C ILE A 314 9.02 -9.25 11.93
N GLY A 315 10.15 -9.30 11.24
CA GLY A 315 10.15 -9.62 9.82
C GLY A 315 11.51 -9.52 9.14
N GLY A 316 11.47 -9.37 7.82
CA GLY A 316 12.63 -9.26 6.94
C GLY A 316 13.22 -7.85 6.80
N SER A 317 13.83 -7.57 5.65
CA SER A 317 14.48 -6.27 5.37
C SER A 317 13.49 -5.10 5.26
N ILE A 318 12.28 -5.35 4.75
CA ILE A 318 11.23 -4.33 4.66
C ILE A 318 10.78 -3.89 6.07
N THR A 319 10.77 -4.82 7.02
CA THR A 319 10.53 -4.54 8.44
C THR A 319 11.72 -3.82 9.09
N GLU A 320 12.95 -4.16 8.75
CA GLU A 320 14.16 -3.51 9.29
C GLU A 320 14.25 -2.03 8.93
N ALA A 321 13.84 -1.65 7.72
CA ALA A 321 14.00 -0.31 7.17
C ALA A 321 13.56 0.82 8.13
N ASN A 322 14.46 1.77 8.40
CA ASN A 322 14.22 2.91 9.31
C ASN A 322 13.45 4.10 8.68
N TYR A 323 12.85 3.89 7.50
CA TYR A 323 12.04 4.89 6.79
C TYR A 323 10.75 4.31 6.18
N GLY A 324 10.53 3.00 6.34
CA GLY A 324 9.42 2.28 5.74
C GLY A 324 8.20 2.14 6.64
N TYR A 325 7.34 1.18 6.28
CA TYR A 325 6.00 1.00 6.87
C TYR A 325 6.03 0.89 8.40
N ARG A 326 7.05 0.25 8.98
CA ARG A 326 7.21 0.13 10.44
C ARG A 326 7.22 1.51 11.12
N LYS A 327 8.14 2.39 10.72
CA LYS A 327 8.27 3.74 11.30
C LYS A 327 7.02 4.58 11.02
N GLN A 328 6.43 4.45 9.84
CA GLN A 328 5.23 5.19 9.46
C GLN A 328 3.99 4.71 10.25
N THR A 329 3.89 3.41 10.51
CA THR A 329 2.84 2.82 11.35
C THR A 329 3.02 3.26 12.80
N THR A 330 4.23 3.21 13.36
CA THR A 330 4.49 3.73 14.72
C THR A 330 4.09 5.19 14.84
N LYS A 331 4.48 6.02 13.86
CA LYS A 331 4.10 7.45 13.84
C LYS A 331 2.57 7.62 13.80
N LEU A 332 1.91 6.89 12.91
CA LEU A 332 0.45 6.91 12.77
C LEU A 332 -0.24 6.51 14.09
N LEU A 333 0.21 5.45 14.75
CA LEU A 333 -0.36 5.02 16.03
C LEU A 333 -0.20 6.10 17.10
N SER A 334 0.94 6.80 17.15
CA SER A 334 1.13 7.95 18.05
C SER A 334 0.17 9.11 17.76
N GLU A 335 -0.19 9.33 16.49
CA GLU A 335 -1.17 10.34 16.09
C GLU A 335 -2.62 9.93 16.44
N LEU A 336 -2.94 8.63 16.30
CA LEU A 336 -4.26 8.08 16.64
C LEU A 336 -4.48 7.93 18.15
N LEU A 337 -3.41 7.74 18.92
CA LEU A 337 -3.41 7.55 20.37
C LEU A 337 -2.58 8.64 21.07
N PRO A 338 -2.98 9.92 21.00
CA PRO A 338 -2.15 11.04 21.47
C PRO A 338 -1.91 11.05 23.00
N ASN A 339 -2.68 10.25 23.75
CA ASN A 339 -2.55 10.10 25.20
C ASN A 339 -1.58 8.96 25.60
N ASN A 340 -1.06 8.22 24.63
CA ASN A 340 -0.19 7.07 24.82
C ASN A 340 1.19 7.33 24.20
N GLU A 341 2.25 7.03 24.95
CA GLU A 341 3.61 6.90 24.45
C GLU A 341 3.74 5.52 23.76
N ILE A 342 3.87 5.53 22.44
CA ILE A 342 4.11 4.32 21.64
C ILE A 342 5.61 4.00 21.67
N ILE A 343 5.96 2.87 22.27
CA ILE A 343 7.33 2.34 22.32
C ILE A 343 7.49 1.31 21.20
N GLU A 344 8.31 1.64 20.21
CA GLU A 344 8.60 0.75 19.09
C GLU A 344 9.64 -0.31 19.46
N LEU A 345 9.33 -1.58 19.19
CA LEU A 345 10.26 -2.70 19.27
C LEU A 345 10.53 -3.23 17.86
N ALA A 346 11.73 -3.00 17.34
CA ALA A 346 12.12 -3.40 15.98
C ALA A 346 12.92 -4.72 16.00
N ALA A 347 12.42 -5.73 15.29
CA ALA A 347 13.07 -7.02 15.12
C ALA A 347 13.05 -7.46 13.64
N GLY A 348 13.44 -6.55 12.74
CA GLY A 348 13.67 -6.85 11.33
C GLY A 348 15.09 -7.36 11.10
N ILE A 349 15.26 -8.46 10.35
CA ILE A 349 16.58 -8.95 9.90
C ILE A 349 16.55 -9.19 8.38
N PRO A 350 17.40 -8.50 7.59
CA PRO A 350 17.39 -8.62 6.14
C PRO A 350 17.63 -10.03 5.61
N GLY A 351 16.81 -10.45 4.62
CA GLY A 351 16.98 -11.72 3.92
C GLY A 351 16.67 -12.96 4.77
N THR A 352 15.74 -12.85 5.72
CA THR A 352 15.36 -13.92 6.65
C THR A 352 13.88 -14.22 6.58
N ASP A 353 13.51 -15.46 6.87
CA ASP A 353 12.13 -15.97 6.85
C ASP A 353 11.69 -16.33 8.29
N ALA A 354 10.46 -16.84 8.43
CA ALA A 354 9.80 -17.04 9.72
C ALA A 354 10.42 -18.16 10.58
N ASP A 355 11.20 -19.07 10.00
CA ASP A 355 11.99 -20.07 10.73
C ASP A 355 13.02 -19.40 11.66
N LEU A 356 13.87 -18.51 11.12
CA LEU A 356 14.77 -17.72 11.97
C LEU A 356 13.98 -16.78 12.90
N GLY A 357 12.85 -16.25 12.43
CA GLY A 357 11.92 -15.45 13.25
C GLY A 357 11.49 -16.18 14.52
N ALA A 358 11.08 -17.44 14.39
CA ALA A 358 10.67 -18.30 15.50
C ALA A 358 11.83 -18.54 16.48
N CYS A 359 13.06 -18.75 16.00
CA CYS A 359 14.21 -18.94 16.87
C CYS A 359 14.56 -17.70 17.72
N ARG A 360 14.24 -16.48 17.26
CA ARG A 360 14.72 -15.22 17.86
C ARG A 360 13.66 -14.37 18.53
N VAL A 361 12.37 -14.71 18.37
CA VAL A 361 11.27 -13.87 18.86
C VAL A 361 11.34 -13.68 20.38
N ALA A 362 11.70 -14.74 21.13
CA ALA A 362 11.85 -14.70 22.57
C ALA A 362 12.81 -13.59 23.04
N ASP A 363 14.06 -13.62 22.56
CA ASP A 363 15.09 -12.68 22.99
C ASP A 363 14.88 -11.27 22.46
N GLN A 364 14.46 -11.14 21.19
CA GLN A 364 14.41 -9.83 20.55
C GLN A 364 13.14 -9.04 20.88
N LEU A 365 12.02 -9.73 21.11
CA LEU A 365 10.71 -9.14 21.34
C LEU A 365 10.09 -9.54 22.68
N LEU A 366 9.89 -10.82 22.95
CA LEU A 366 9.05 -11.26 24.09
C LEU A 366 9.66 -10.86 25.43
N SER A 367 10.99 -10.88 25.55
CA SER A 367 11.74 -10.37 26.70
C SER A 367 11.43 -8.89 27.04
N LYS A 368 10.86 -8.15 26.11
CA LYS A 368 10.49 -6.72 26.23
C LYS A 368 8.99 -6.50 26.43
N GLN A 369 8.19 -7.56 26.59
CA GLN A 369 6.76 -7.53 26.90
C GLN A 369 5.94 -6.65 25.93
N PRO A 370 5.86 -7.01 24.63
CA PRO A 370 5.06 -6.29 23.65
C PRO A 370 3.55 -6.38 23.97
N ASP A 371 2.81 -5.30 23.74
CA ASP A 371 1.35 -5.30 23.85
C ASP A 371 0.68 -5.62 22.50
N LEU A 372 1.39 -5.38 21.38
CA LEU A 372 0.99 -5.73 20.02
C LEU A 372 2.20 -6.19 19.20
N VAL A 373 2.06 -7.26 18.43
CA VAL A 373 3.10 -7.79 17.53
C VAL A 373 2.59 -7.83 16.09
N PHE A 374 3.24 -7.09 15.19
CA PHE A 374 3.10 -7.23 13.74
C PHE A 374 4.09 -8.28 13.21
N ILE A 375 3.60 -9.29 12.50
CA ILE A 375 4.40 -10.36 11.88
C ILE A 375 4.39 -10.20 10.36
N GLU A 376 5.57 -10.06 9.74
CA GLU A 376 5.75 -9.85 8.30
C GLU A 376 6.88 -10.73 7.75
N PHE A 377 6.54 -11.76 6.97
CA PHE A 377 7.53 -12.59 6.26
C PHE A 377 7.11 -12.92 4.82
N ALA A 378 6.06 -12.29 4.30
CA ALA A 378 5.46 -12.65 3.01
C ALA A 378 6.41 -12.40 1.81
N ALA A 379 7.25 -11.36 1.87
CA ALA A 379 8.25 -11.14 0.83
C ALA A 379 9.47 -12.07 0.93
N ASN A 380 9.60 -12.85 2.02
CA ASN A 380 10.78 -13.66 2.32
C ASN A 380 10.56 -15.18 2.19
N GLY A 381 9.37 -15.62 1.78
CA GLY A 381 9.01 -17.03 1.65
C GLY A 381 7.69 -17.32 2.35
N GLY A 382 7.48 -16.73 3.52
CA GLY A 382 6.22 -16.81 4.26
C GLY A 382 5.98 -18.21 4.82
N PHE A 383 7.00 -18.81 5.44
CA PHE A 383 6.95 -20.18 5.95
C PHE A 383 5.90 -20.34 7.08
N PRO A 384 4.77 -21.03 6.84
CA PRO A 384 3.63 -21.00 7.76
C PRO A 384 3.92 -21.70 9.09
N GLN A 385 4.68 -22.80 9.11
CA GLN A 385 5.08 -23.47 10.36
C GLN A 385 5.93 -22.56 11.27
N GLY A 386 6.79 -21.73 10.67
CA GLY A 386 7.57 -20.71 11.37
C GLY A 386 6.68 -19.62 11.95
N ILE A 387 5.73 -19.11 11.15
CA ILE A 387 4.76 -18.08 11.60
C ILE A 387 3.89 -18.61 12.73
N GLU A 388 3.38 -19.83 12.63
CA GLU A 388 2.64 -20.46 13.73
C GLU A 388 3.50 -20.58 14.99
N GLY A 389 4.77 -20.96 14.85
CA GLY A 389 5.71 -21.00 15.97
C GLY A 389 5.81 -19.65 16.68
N ILE A 390 5.96 -18.56 15.93
CA ILE A 390 6.00 -17.18 16.48
C ILE A 390 4.67 -16.83 17.18
N ILE A 391 3.52 -17.09 16.54
CA ILE A 391 2.19 -16.82 17.12
C ILE A 391 2.04 -17.53 18.47
N ARG A 392 2.38 -18.81 18.51
CA ARG A 392 2.24 -19.64 19.71
C ARG A 392 3.19 -19.22 20.81
N GLN A 393 4.43 -18.89 20.50
CA GLN A 393 5.39 -18.33 21.48
C GLN A 393 4.88 -17.00 22.07
N VAL A 394 4.35 -16.09 21.25
CA VAL A 394 3.74 -14.84 21.73
C VAL A 394 2.59 -15.14 22.70
N LYS A 395 1.63 -15.99 22.30
CA LYS A 395 0.44 -16.28 23.11
C LYS A 395 0.73 -17.11 24.36
N LYS A 396 1.73 -18.01 24.34
CA LYS A 396 2.22 -18.72 25.53
C LYS A 396 2.90 -17.78 26.53
N THR A 397 3.58 -16.75 26.04
CA THR A 397 4.29 -15.78 26.91
C THR A 397 3.33 -14.81 27.57
N ASP A 398 2.40 -14.25 26.79
CA ASP A 398 1.32 -13.40 27.31
C ASP A 398 0.09 -13.56 26.40
N VAL A 399 -0.98 -14.14 26.96
CA VAL A 399 -2.24 -14.35 26.24
C VAL A 399 -2.88 -13.03 25.79
N HIS A 400 -2.57 -11.93 26.49
CA HIS A 400 -3.07 -10.58 26.23
C HIS A 400 -2.22 -9.78 25.22
N THR A 401 -1.14 -10.34 24.67
CA THR A 401 -0.44 -9.69 23.55
C THR A 401 -1.21 -9.96 22.27
N ASP A 402 -1.73 -8.91 21.63
CA ASP A 402 -2.39 -9.04 20.33
C ASP A 402 -1.36 -9.27 19.20
N VAL A 403 -1.76 -10.02 18.18
CA VAL A 403 -0.93 -10.33 17.01
C VAL A 403 -1.67 -9.93 15.74
N CYS A 404 -0.98 -9.27 14.82
CA CYS A 404 -1.50 -8.89 13.52
C CYS A 404 -0.57 -9.34 12.40
N LEU A 405 -1.11 -10.06 11.42
CA LEU A 405 -0.34 -10.53 10.26
C LEU A 405 -0.37 -9.48 9.16
N VAL A 406 0.78 -9.09 8.62
CA VAL A 406 0.82 -8.05 7.57
C VAL A 406 1.61 -8.53 6.37
N TYR A 407 1.10 -8.22 5.18
CA TYR A 407 1.61 -8.75 3.92
C TYR A 407 2.15 -7.62 3.03
N VAL A 408 3.47 -7.49 3.01
CA VAL A 408 4.20 -6.69 2.01
C VAL A 408 4.43 -7.50 0.74
N ALA A 409 4.77 -6.82 -0.36
CA ALA A 409 5.12 -7.45 -1.63
C ALA A 409 6.31 -6.74 -2.30
N THR A 410 7.13 -7.52 -2.99
CA THR A 410 8.03 -7.04 -4.05
C THR A 410 7.24 -6.63 -5.29
N VAL A 411 7.86 -5.92 -6.23
CA VAL A 411 7.21 -5.53 -7.49
C VAL A 411 6.66 -6.73 -8.26
N ASN A 412 7.42 -7.83 -8.31
CA ASN A 412 6.96 -9.05 -8.98
C ASN A 412 5.73 -9.66 -8.28
N GLN A 413 5.67 -9.57 -6.95
CA GLN A 413 4.56 -10.08 -6.16
C GLN A 413 3.30 -9.20 -6.25
N LEU A 414 3.42 -7.92 -6.62
CA LEU A 414 2.26 -7.06 -6.88
C LEU A 414 1.38 -7.59 -8.03
N ASN A 415 1.97 -8.29 -9.01
CA ASN A 415 1.25 -8.84 -10.16
C ASN A 415 0.12 -9.78 -9.74
N ALA A 416 0.34 -10.61 -8.70
CA ALA A 416 -0.69 -11.52 -8.20
C ALA A 416 -1.97 -10.75 -7.79
N TYR A 417 -1.82 -9.65 -7.06
CA TYR A 417 -2.94 -8.79 -6.65
C TYR A 417 -3.62 -8.11 -7.85
N GLN A 418 -2.86 -7.71 -8.87
CA GLN A 418 -3.41 -7.10 -10.10
C GLN A 418 -4.26 -8.09 -10.91
N GLU A 419 -3.93 -9.37 -10.82
CA GLU A 419 -4.67 -10.48 -11.42
C GLU A 419 -5.83 -10.97 -10.54
N GLY A 420 -6.08 -10.33 -9.39
CA GLY A 420 -7.15 -10.71 -8.46
C GLY A 420 -6.85 -11.98 -7.66
N SER A 421 -5.57 -12.28 -7.44
CA SER A 421 -5.11 -13.45 -6.68
C SER A 421 -4.16 -13.06 -5.53
N ILE A 422 -3.96 -14.00 -4.61
CA ILE A 422 -2.95 -13.89 -3.54
C ILE A 422 -1.99 -15.08 -3.64
N LEU A 423 -0.74 -14.88 -3.24
CA LEU A 423 0.29 -15.91 -3.36
C LEU A 423 -0.01 -17.11 -2.46
N PRO A 424 0.33 -18.36 -2.87
CA PRO A 424 -0.02 -19.56 -2.12
C PRO A 424 0.44 -19.57 -0.66
N HIS A 425 1.65 -19.06 -0.35
CA HIS A 425 2.11 -18.96 1.03
C HIS A 425 1.29 -17.94 1.84
N ILE A 426 0.82 -16.84 1.24
CA ILE A 426 -0.09 -15.89 1.91
C ILE A 426 -1.44 -16.55 2.20
N VAL A 427 -1.95 -17.40 1.29
CA VAL A 427 -3.17 -18.20 1.55
C VAL A 427 -2.98 -19.09 2.79
N ALA A 428 -1.84 -19.77 2.91
CA ALA A 428 -1.55 -20.61 4.07
C ALA A 428 -1.43 -19.80 5.37
N ILE A 429 -0.88 -18.58 5.31
CA ILE A 429 -0.81 -17.68 6.46
C ILE A 429 -2.20 -17.11 6.82
N GLU A 430 -3.05 -16.83 5.83
CA GLU A 430 -4.46 -16.45 6.07
C GLU A 430 -5.25 -17.56 6.76
N GLN A 431 -4.96 -18.83 6.47
CA GLN A 431 -5.55 -19.97 7.20
C GLN A 431 -5.12 -20.00 8.67
N LEU A 432 -3.86 -19.66 8.97
CA LEU A 432 -3.41 -19.47 10.35
C LEU A 432 -4.13 -18.31 11.01
N ALA A 433 -4.30 -17.19 10.30
CA ALA A 433 -5.05 -16.05 10.81
C ALA A 433 -6.50 -16.43 11.13
N ASP A 434 -7.17 -17.20 10.27
CA ASP A 434 -8.51 -17.75 10.53
C ASP A 434 -8.51 -18.68 11.75
N TYR A 435 -7.55 -19.60 11.84
CA TYR A 435 -7.46 -20.59 12.91
C TYR A 435 -7.23 -19.95 14.29
N TYR A 436 -6.34 -18.96 14.37
CA TYR A 436 -6.02 -18.22 15.60
C TYR A 436 -6.85 -16.94 15.80
N GLN A 437 -7.82 -16.67 14.92
CA GLN A 437 -8.67 -15.47 14.93
C GLN A 437 -7.90 -14.13 14.93
N LEU A 438 -6.77 -14.07 14.24
CA LEU A 438 -5.88 -12.90 14.21
C LEU A 438 -6.25 -11.91 13.09
N PRO A 439 -6.25 -10.59 13.34
CA PRO A 439 -6.37 -9.63 12.25
C PRO A 439 -5.24 -9.77 11.24
N SER A 440 -5.54 -9.51 9.97
CA SER A 440 -4.53 -9.49 8.92
C SER A 440 -4.72 -8.36 7.91
N VAL A 441 -3.63 -7.90 7.29
CA VAL A 441 -3.62 -6.76 6.35
C VAL A 441 -2.80 -7.06 5.09
N HIS A 442 -3.47 -7.09 3.94
CA HIS A 442 -2.88 -7.09 2.61
C HIS A 442 -2.39 -5.70 2.21
N MET A 443 -1.32 -5.21 2.85
CA MET A 443 -0.77 -3.87 2.61
C MET A 443 -0.40 -3.61 1.14
N ALA A 444 -0.06 -4.68 0.41
CA ALA A 444 0.26 -4.66 -1.01
C ALA A 444 -0.93 -4.46 -1.96
N LEU A 445 -2.18 -4.63 -1.49
CA LEU A 445 -3.37 -4.60 -2.35
C LEU A 445 -3.57 -3.23 -3.02
N TYR A 446 -3.56 -2.15 -2.23
CA TYR A 446 -3.78 -0.80 -2.75
C TYR A 446 -2.62 -0.31 -3.67
N PRO A 447 -1.34 -0.50 -3.32
CA PRO A 447 -0.24 -0.23 -4.24
C PRO A 447 -0.34 -0.98 -5.57
N ALA A 448 -0.69 -2.28 -5.55
CA ALA A 448 -0.86 -3.07 -6.77
C ALA A 448 -1.93 -2.47 -7.70
N TRP A 449 -3.06 -2.06 -7.12
CA TRP A 449 -4.12 -1.37 -7.84
C TRP A 449 -3.68 -0.01 -8.37
N MET A 450 -2.96 0.81 -7.59
CA MET A 450 -2.44 2.09 -8.07
C MET A 450 -1.47 1.94 -9.25
N VAL A 451 -0.64 0.88 -9.26
CA VAL A 451 0.21 0.55 -10.41
C VAL A 451 -0.65 0.20 -11.63
N GLN A 452 -1.70 -0.61 -11.46
CA GLN A 452 -2.62 -0.98 -12.54
C GLN A 452 -3.35 0.24 -13.13
N GLN A 453 -3.63 1.25 -12.31
CA GLN A 453 -4.20 2.53 -12.77
C GLN A 453 -3.17 3.53 -13.32
N GLU A 454 -1.91 3.11 -13.45
CA GLU A 454 -0.78 3.96 -13.83
C GLU A 454 -0.61 5.21 -12.95
N LYS A 455 -1.07 5.17 -11.69
CA LYS A 455 -0.95 6.25 -10.70
C LYS A 455 0.26 6.09 -9.79
N LEU A 456 0.92 4.95 -9.85
CA LEU A 456 2.12 4.62 -9.09
C LEU A 456 3.13 3.92 -10.01
N VAL A 457 4.37 4.38 -10.03
CA VAL A 457 5.45 3.70 -10.75
C VAL A 457 5.96 2.57 -9.85
N ALA A 458 5.77 1.31 -10.27
CA ALA A 458 6.16 0.15 -9.46
C ALA A 458 7.66 0.13 -9.14
N LYS A 459 8.51 0.36 -10.15
CA LYS A 459 9.97 0.49 -10.00
C LYS A 459 10.47 1.66 -10.83
N GLY A 460 11.22 2.57 -10.21
CA GLY A 460 11.74 3.75 -10.90
C GLY A 460 12.90 4.41 -10.16
N ASP A 461 13.61 5.29 -10.87
CA ASP A 461 14.66 6.12 -10.28
C ASP A 461 14.03 7.32 -9.56
N PRO A 462 14.18 7.47 -8.22
CA PRO A 462 13.61 8.57 -7.47
C PRO A 462 14.12 9.96 -7.92
N GLU A 463 15.26 10.03 -8.60
CA GLU A 463 15.81 11.28 -9.14
C GLU A 463 15.08 11.75 -10.40
N VAL A 464 14.34 10.85 -11.07
CA VAL A 464 13.57 11.18 -12.27
C VAL A 464 12.19 11.72 -11.87
N LYS A 465 11.97 13.02 -12.14
CA LYS A 465 10.67 13.68 -11.96
C LYS A 465 9.66 13.20 -12.99
N SER A 466 9.00 12.07 -12.71
CA SER A 466 7.96 11.48 -13.56
C SER A 466 6.57 12.09 -13.32
N GLY A 467 6.40 12.95 -12.31
CA GLY A 467 5.10 13.47 -11.86
C GLY A 467 4.27 12.46 -11.06
N LYS A 468 4.61 11.17 -11.11
CA LYS A 468 3.97 10.08 -10.36
C LYS A 468 4.84 9.67 -9.17
N PRO A 469 4.25 9.25 -8.04
CA PRO A 469 5.01 8.63 -6.96
C PRO A 469 5.67 7.33 -7.45
N ILE A 470 6.84 7.01 -6.88
CA ILE A 470 7.57 5.77 -7.15
C ILE A 470 7.46 4.87 -5.91
N PHE A 471 7.11 3.61 -6.14
CA PHE A 471 6.92 2.64 -5.08
C PHE A 471 8.26 2.13 -4.52
N THR A 472 9.18 1.69 -5.39
CA THR A 472 10.52 1.22 -4.99
C THR A 472 11.58 1.58 -6.05
N ALA A 473 12.84 1.73 -5.63
CA ALA A 473 13.97 1.91 -6.54
C ALA A 473 14.56 0.56 -7.02
N ASP A 474 14.55 -0.46 -6.16
CA ASP A 474 15.23 -1.74 -6.43
C ASP A 474 14.28 -2.88 -6.83
N GLY A 475 12.97 -2.71 -6.59
CA GLY A 475 11.95 -3.73 -6.84
C GLY A 475 11.52 -4.49 -5.59
N VAL A 476 12.12 -4.20 -4.44
CA VAL A 476 11.91 -4.92 -3.17
C VAL A 476 11.55 -3.96 -2.04
N HIS A 477 12.38 -2.95 -1.79
CA HIS A 477 12.24 -2.08 -0.63
C HIS A 477 11.40 -0.85 -0.99
N PRO A 478 10.23 -0.64 -0.35
CA PRO A 478 9.43 0.55 -0.61
C PRO A 478 10.18 1.83 -0.24
N LEU A 479 10.08 2.84 -1.10
CA LEU A 479 10.43 4.22 -0.76
C LEU A 479 9.42 4.78 0.25
N LYS A 480 9.64 6.01 0.71
CA LYS A 480 8.76 6.68 1.68
C LYS A 480 7.30 6.68 1.22
N GLU A 481 7.04 6.98 -0.05
CA GLU A 481 5.72 7.01 -0.65
C GLU A 481 5.08 5.62 -0.63
N GLY A 482 5.82 4.57 -1.02
CA GLY A 482 5.34 3.19 -0.95
C GLY A 482 5.05 2.71 0.47
N GLY A 483 5.92 3.06 1.42
CA GLY A 483 5.69 2.76 2.84
C GLY A 483 4.47 3.49 3.42
N ASN A 484 4.20 4.73 2.99
CA ASN A 484 2.99 5.46 3.41
C ASN A 484 1.72 4.73 2.98
N LEU A 485 1.72 4.10 1.79
CA LEU A 485 0.58 3.30 1.33
C LEU A 485 0.36 2.06 2.22
N TYR A 486 1.45 1.40 2.61
CA TYR A 486 1.39 0.28 3.56
C TYR A 486 0.86 0.70 4.93
N ALA A 487 1.39 1.78 5.51
CA ALA A 487 0.92 2.30 6.79
C ALA A 487 -0.55 2.75 6.74
N ALA A 488 -1.01 3.29 5.60
CA ALA A 488 -2.41 3.67 5.43
C ALA A 488 -3.37 2.47 5.43
N ALA A 489 -2.94 1.30 4.92
CA ALA A 489 -3.73 0.06 5.01
C ALA A 489 -3.87 -0.40 6.47
N ILE A 490 -2.79 -0.34 7.26
CA ILE A 490 -2.84 -0.60 8.71
C ILE A 490 -3.75 0.42 9.41
N ALA A 491 -3.70 1.71 9.04
CA ALA A 491 -4.57 2.74 9.60
C ALA A 491 -6.06 2.41 9.43
N ARG A 492 -6.45 1.98 8.23
CA ARG A 492 -7.83 1.61 7.91
C ARG A 492 -8.29 0.40 8.72
N MET A 493 -7.44 -0.63 8.81
CA MET A 493 -7.72 -1.80 9.66
C MET A 493 -7.84 -1.41 11.14
N PHE A 494 -6.90 -0.62 11.66
CA PHE A 494 -6.88 -0.19 13.05
C PHE A 494 -8.10 0.64 13.42
N SER A 495 -8.50 1.57 12.54
CA SER A 495 -9.74 2.35 12.72
C SER A 495 -10.95 1.44 12.76
N ALA A 496 -11.07 0.48 11.83
CA ALA A 496 -12.19 -0.45 11.79
C ALA A 496 -12.23 -1.37 13.03
N ALA A 497 -11.07 -1.81 13.52
CA ALA A 497 -10.95 -2.58 14.76
C ALA A 497 -11.37 -1.75 15.98
N TYR A 498 -10.97 -0.48 16.04
CA TYR A 498 -11.32 0.43 17.13
C TYR A 498 -12.81 0.77 17.14
N ASP A 499 -13.44 0.97 15.98
CA ASP A 499 -14.87 1.26 15.86
C ASP A 499 -15.75 0.09 16.35
N LEU A 500 -15.26 -1.15 16.23
CA LEU A 500 -15.95 -2.36 16.72
C LEU A 500 -15.56 -2.74 18.16
N PHE A 501 -14.57 -2.07 18.74
CA PHE A 501 -14.09 -2.39 20.08
C PHE A 501 -15.12 -2.03 21.14
N VAL A 502 -15.64 -3.07 21.81
CA VAL A 502 -16.48 -2.93 23.01
C VAL A 502 -15.61 -3.27 24.24
N PRO A 503 -15.55 -2.40 25.26
CA PRO A 503 -14.79 -2.68 26.49
C PRO A 503 -15.52 -3.70 27.38
N GLU A 504 -15.67 -4.93 26.92
CA GLU A 504 -16.10 -6.07 27.73
C GLU A 504 -14.90 -6.89 28.20
N GLU A 505 -15.06 -7.65 29.30
CA GLU A 505 -14.04 -8.62 29.70
C GLU A 505 -13.84 -9.62 28.55
N ALA A 506 -12.61 -9.75 28.07
CA ALA A 506 -12.34 -10.74 27.03
C ALA A 506 -12.46 -12.09 27.71
N THR A 507 -13.31 -12.97 27.19
CA THR A 507 -13.18 -14.39 27.47
C THR A 507 -11.82 -14.83 26.98
N ILE A 508 -10.93 -15.17 27.92
CA ILE A 508 -9.67 -15.83 27.60
C ILE A 508 -10.05 -17.17 26.98
N HIS A 509 -9.74 -17.34 25.70
CA HIS A 509 -9.84 -18.62 25.03
C HIS A 509 -8.51 -19.35 25.21
N ASP A 510 -8.58 -20.65 25.52
CA ASP A 510 -7.39 -21.49 25.53
C ASP A 510 -6.74 -21.45 24.14
N LEU A 511 -5.41 -21.35 24.10
CA LEU A 511 -4.66 -21.43 22.86
C LEU A 511 -4.99 -22.78 22.19
N PRO A 512 -5.56 -22.81 20.96
CA PRO A 512 -5.92 -24.06 20.32
C PRO A 512 -4.68 -24.94 20.10
N THR A 513 -4.89 -26.23 19.86
CA THR A 513 -3.80 -27.13 19.42
C THR A 513 -3.13 -26.57 18.16
N ALA A 514 -1.86 -26.85 17.93
CA ALA A 514 -1.19 -26.38 16.73
C ALA A 514 -1.89 -26.92 15.46
N MET A 515 -2.05 -26.06 14.45
CA MET A 515 -2.55 -26.38 13.12
C MET A 515 -1.52 -27.21 12.34
N TYR A 516 -0.24 -26.85 12.44
CA TYR A 516 0.88 -27.62 11.90
C TYR A 516 1.51 -28.45 13.03
N PRO A 517 1.46 -29.79 12.96
CA PRO A 517 2.14 -30.64 13.95
C PRO A 517 3.65 -30.41 14.02
N ASP A 518 4.26 -29.97 12.91
CA ASP A 518 5.68 -29.65 12.76
C ASP A 518 5.99 -28.13 12.92
N ASN A 519 5.10 -27.36 13.57
CA ASN A 519 5.31 -25.94 13.86
C ASN A 519 6.59 -25.66 14.68
N TRP A 520 7.01 -24.40 14.71
CA TRP A 520 8.28 -23.98 15.32
C TRP A 520 8.10 -23.30 16.70
N GLU A 521 7.09 -23.68 17.48
CA GLU A 521 6.86 -23.07 18.81
C GLU A 521 7.99 -23.31 19.81
N GLU A 522 8.69 -24.43 19.70
CA GLU A 522 9.84 -24.79 20.55
C GLU A 522 11.18 -24.35 19.92
N ALA A 523 11.13 -23.50 18.89
CA ALA A 523 12.33 -22.98 18.26
C ALA A 523 12.96 -21.86 19.09
N GLN A 524 14.28 -21.92 19.25
CA GLN A 524 15.07 -20.94 19.97
C GLN A 524 16.45 -20.79 19.32
N TRP A 525 17.12 -19.70 19.66
CA TRP A 525 18.53 -19.51 19.37
C TRP A 525 19.35 -19.47 20.67
N VAL A 526 20.58 -19.97 20.63
CA VAL A 526 21.43 -20.12 21.81
C VAL A 526 22.79 -19.50 21.54
N ASN A 527 23.39 -18.90 22.57
CA ASN A 527 24.76 -18.42 22.47
C ASN A 527 25.70 -19.60 22.17
N PRO A 528 26.64 -19.49 21.22
CA PRO A 528 27.40 -20.65 20.79
C PRO A 528 28.16 -21.36 21.92
N LYS A 529 28.73 -20.61 22.87
CA LYS A 529 29.46 -21.16 24.02
C LYS A 529 28.60 -21.91 25.04
N GLU A 530 27.29 -21.64 25.05
CA GLU A 530 26.33 -22.32 25.93
C GLU A 530 25.76 -23.56 25.24
N GLY A 531 25.65 -23.52 23.90
CA GLY A 531 25.00 -24.56 23.11
C GLY A 531 25.94 -25.59 22.45
N ALA A 532 27.25 -25.35 22.44
CA ALA A 532 28.19 -26.20 21.73
C ALA A 532 29.50 -26.48 22.47
N ILE A 533 30.10 -27.60 22.11
CA ILE A 533 31.47 -28.00 22.45
C ILE A 533 32.35 -27.69 21.24
N PHE A 534 33.33 -26.80 21.43
CA PHE A 534 34.27 -26.40 20.38
C PHE A 534 35.60 -27.13 20.49
N SER A 535 36.24 -27.39 19.33
CA SER A 535 37.66 -27.74 19.30
C SER A 535 38.54 -26.53 19.69
N ASN A 536 39.80 -26.79 20.03
CA ASN A 536 40.72 -25.79 20.60
C ASN A 536 41.01 -24.57 19.70
N ASP A 537 40.75 -24.67 18.39
CA ASP A 537 41.07 -23.63 17.41
C ASP A 537 40.07 -22.47 17.36
N TRP A 538 38.91 -22.61 18.01
CA TRP A 538 37.87 -21.58 18.02
C TRP A 538 38.16 -20.48 19.04
N LYS A 539 37.98 -19.23 18.60
CA LYS A 539 38.16 -18.04 19.44
C LYS A 539 36.88 -17.23 19.48
N GLU A 540 36.51 -16.77 20.66
CA GLU A 540 35.48 -15.75 20.79
C GLU A 540 36.08 -14.37 20.47
N ILE A 541 35.51 -13.68 19.50
CA ILE A 541 35.95 -12.34 19.08
C ILE A 541 34.80 -11.34 19.18
N PRO A 542 35.06 -10.07 19.53
CA PRO A 542 34.04 -9.04 19.50
C PRO A 542 33.63 -8.70 18.07
N THR A 543 32.35 -8.43 17.85
CA THR A 543 31.86 -7.90 16.56
C THR A 543 32.24 -6.43 16.41
N SER A 544 33.43 -6.20 15.87
CA SER A 544 34.03 -4.88 15.67
C SER A 544 34.54 -4.74 14.24
N GLY A 545 34.95 -3.53 13.84
CA GLY A 545 35.50 -3.28 12.51
C GLY A 545 34.54 -3.72 11.40
N ARG A 546 34.98 -4.64 10.53
CA ARG A 546 34.16 -5.20 9.43
C ARG A 546 32.90 -5.94 9.89
N LEU A 547 32.86 -6.40 11.15
CA LEU A 547 31.73 -7.11 11.75
C LEU A 547 30.81 -6.20 12.59
N GLN A 548 31.13 -4.90 12.72
CA GLN A 548 30.42 -3.98 13.63
C GLN A 548 28.91 -3.90 13.37
N GLN A 549 28.48 -4.05 12.11
CA GLN A 549 27.07 -4.03 11.74
C GLN A 549 26.23 -5.16 12.37
N PHE A 550 26.87 -6.22 12.87
CA PHE A 550 26.19 -7.36 13.49
C PHE A 550 26.15 -7.28 15.02
N ALA A 551 26.78 -6.27 15.63
CA ALA A 551 26.87 -6.14 17.08
C ALA A 551 25.49 -6.08 17.78
N THR A 552 24.47 -5.61 17.08
CA THR A 552 23.08 -5.58 17.56
C THR A 552 22.49 -6.99 17.71
N TRP A 553 22.97 -7.98 16.95
CA TRP A 553 22.51 -9.36 17.01
C TRP A 553 23.45 -10.24 17.82
N PHE A 554 24.76 -10.05 17.65
CA PHE A 554 25.81 -10.82 18.31
C PHE A 554 26.87 -9.85 18.84
N PRO A 555 26.96 -9.61 20.17
CA PRO A 555 28.06 -8.81 20.72
C PRO A 555 29.44 -9.43 20.49
N THR A 556 29.49 -10.76 20.43
CA THR A 556 30.65 -11.59 20.09
C THR A 556 30.25 -12.68 19.10
N VAL A 557 31.23 -13.21 18.38
CA VAL A 557 31.07 -14.41 17.55
C VAL A 557 32.19 -15.40 17.83
N MET A 558 31.92 -16.69 17.66
CA MET A 558 32.96 -17.70 17.61
C MET A 558 33.56 -17.73 16.21
N ALA A 559 34.89 -17.61 16.11
CA ALA A 559 35.62 -17.58 14.86
C ALA A 559 36.70 -18.68 14.81
N ALA A 560 36.82 -19.35 13.67
CA ALA A 560 37.90 -20.28 13.37
C ALA A 560 38.16 -20.35 11.86
N GLU A 561 39.39 -20.72 11.49
CA GLU A 561 39.79 -20.98 10.10
C GLU A 561 40.49 -22.34 9.93
N THR A 562 41.03 -22.92 11.01
CA THR A 562 41.73 -24.20 10.98
C THR A 562 40.84 -25.29 10.39
N LEU A 563 41.32 -25.96 9.33
CA LEU A 563 40.59 -27.07 8.70
C LEU A 563 40.33 -28.19 9.71
N GLY A 564 39.10 -28.68 9.75
CA GLY A 564 38.65 -29.68 10.74
C GLY A 564 38.32 -29.10 12.12
N ALA A 565 38.55 -27.81 12.38
CA ALA A 565 38.02 -27.17 13.58
C ALA A 565 36.50 -27.34 13.62
N SER A 566 35.98 -27.73 14.78
CA SER A 566 34.62 -28.25 14.88
C SER A 566 33.83 -27.69 16.05
N CYS A 567 32.52 -27.68 15.87
CA CYS A 567 31.51 -27.27 16.83
C CYS A 567 30.49 -28.41 16.93
N THR A 568 30.43 -29.08 18.08
CA THR A 568 29.52 -30.20 18.33
C THR A 568 28.38 -29.75 19.23
N ILE A 569 27.15 -30.03 18.80
CA ILE A 569 25.91 -29.63 19.44
C ILE A 569 25.11 -30.87 19.75
N ARG A 570 24.60 -30.97 20.97
CA ARG A 570 23.68 -32.03 21.39
C ARG A 570 22.33 -31.39 21.67
N PHE A 571 21.28 -31.99 21.13
CA PHE A 571 19.94 -31.44 21.30
C PHE A 571 18.89 -32.55 21.22
N GLU A 572 17.74 -32.28 21.81
CA GLU A 572 16.52 -33.05 21.58
C GLU A 572 15.54 -32.19 20.79
N GLY A 573 15.16 -32.65 19.61
CA GLY A 573 14.38 -31.88 18.66
C GLY A 573 14.41 -32.48 17.26
N ASP A 574 14.02 -31.70 16.26
CA ASP A 574 13.95 -32.13 14.86
C ASP A 574 14.61 -31.14 13.89
N ALA A 575 15.19 -30.03 14.37
CA ALA A 575 15.96 -29.12 13.52
C ALA A 575 17.11 -28.44 14.28
N ILE A 576 18.26 -28.30 13.62
CA ILE A 576 19.46 -27.62 14.15
C ILE A 576 20.15 -26.79 13.07
N GLY A 577 20.71 -25.65 13.43
CA GLY A 577 21.32 -24.75 12.46
C GLY A 577 22.26 -23.75 13.10
N LEU A 578 22.82 -22.88 12.25
CA LEU A 578 23.67 -21.78 12.68
C LEU A 578 23.16 -20.47 12.06
N PHE A 579 23.14 -19.41 12.87
CA PHE A 579 23.12 -18.04 12.38
C PHE A 579 24.56 -17.53 12.40
N ASP A 580 25.14 -17.41 11.22
CA ASP A 580 26.54 -17.08 10.98
C ASP A 580 26.69 -15.81 10.14
N ILE A 581 27.94 -15.35 10.00
CA ILE A 581 28.28 -14.20 9.18
C ILE A 581 29.01 -14.70 7.93
N GLY A 582 28.45 -14.35 6.77
CA GLY A 582 29.10 -14.55 5.48
C GLY A 582 30.05 -13.39 5.16
N GLY A 583 31.13 -13.69 4.45
CA GLY A 583 32.14 -12.72 4.03
C GLY A 583 33.07 -13.29 2.96
N PRO A 584 33.94 -12.47 2.36
CA PRO A 584 34.91 -12.89 1.35
C PRO A 584 35.71 -14.16 1.71
N GLU A 585 36.12 -14.25 2.96
CA GLU A 585 36.98 -15.26 3.56
C GLU A 585 36.27 -16.57 3.92
N VAL A 586 34.94 -16.62 3.86
CA VAL A 586 34.23 -17.75 4.50
C VAL A 586 34.33 -19.04 3.70
N GLY A 587 34.41 -20.15 4.41
CA GLY A 587 34.52 -21.49 3.85
C GLY A 587 33.18 -22.22 3.72
N GLN A 588 33.25 -23.55 3.78
CA GLN A 588 32.09 -24.42 3.89
C GLN A 588 32.21 -25.34 5.11
N LEU A 589 31.07 -25.84 5.56
CA LEU A 589 30.97 -26.74 6.70
C LEU A 589 30.67 -28.17 6.24
N LYS A 590 31.37 -29.13 6.83
CA LYS A 590 31.03 -30.54 6.79
C LYS A 590 30.14 -30.89 7.98
N VAL A 591 29.19 -31.81 7.77
CA VAL A 591 28.20 -32.19 8.78
C VAL A 591 28.33 -33.68 9.12
N LEU A 592 28.49 -33.97 10.41
CA LEU A 592 28.27 -35.30 10.97
C LEU A 592 27.00 -35.26 11.83
N LEU A 593 26.08 -36.18 11.58
CA LEU A 593 24.88 -36.42 12.40
C LEU A 593 25.02 -37.81 13.02
N ASP A 594 24.96 -37.86 14.35
CA ASP A 594 25.05 -39.10 15.15
C ASP A 594 26.28 -39.94 14.76
N GLY A 595 27.42 -39.27 14.62
CA GLY A 595 28.71 -39.88 14.26
C GLY A 595 28.87 -40.28 12.79
N ARG A 596 27.91 -39.95 11.92
CA ARG A 596 27.95 -40.30 10.48
C ARG A 596 27.92 -39.04 9.63
N GLU A 597 28.75 -39.02 8.60
CA GLU A 597 28.66 -37.99 7.56
C GLU A 597 27.34 -38.11 6.81
N VAL A 598 26.66 -37.00 6.64
CA VAL A 598 25.36 -36.94 5.96
C VAL A 598 25.46 -36.18 4.64
N GLN A 599 24.63 -36.59 3.69
CA GLN A 599 24.36 -35.81 2.49
C GLN A 599 23.05 -35.06 2.64
N MET A 600 22.94 -33.92 1.97
CA MET A 600 21.83 -32.98 2.19
C MET A 600 21.28 -32.45 0.86
N LEU A 601 19.98 -32.16 0.84
CA LEU A 601 19.35 -31.39 -0.22
C LEU A 601 18.80 -30.09 0.36
N VAL A 602 18.89 -29.01 -0.41
CA VAL A 602 18.17 -27.76 -0.09
C VAL A 602 16.71 -27.96 -0.52
N ASP A 603 15.80 -27.96 0.44
CA ASP A 603 14.37 -28.16 0.22
C ASP A 603 13.73 -26.86 -0.31
N GLU A 604 13.88 -25.77 0.46
CA GLU A 604 13.52 -24.41 0.07
C GLU A 604 14.34 -23.39 0.86
N GLY A 605 14.78 -22.31 0.21
CA GLY A 605 15.53 -21.24 0.86
C GLY A 605 16.84 -21.73 1.48
N VAL A 606 16.91 -21.74 2.82
CA VAL A 606 18.10 -22.15 3.60
C VAL A 606 17.84 -23.36 4.50
N ARG A 607 16.79 -24.14 4.21
CA ARG A 607 16.42 -25.37 4.92
C ARG A 607 17.00 -26.59 4.20
N TYR A 608 17.79 -27.37 4.92
CA TYR A 608 18.48 -28.56 4.45
C TYR A 608 17.76 -29.81 5.01
N LYS A 609 17.59 -30.84 4.19
CA LYS A 609 17.11 -32.16 4.61
C LYS A 609 18.20 -33.19 4.42
N VAL A 610 18.35 -34.11 5.37
CA VAL A 610 19.24 -35.27 5.22
C VAL A 610 18.66 -36.22 4.17
N VAL A 611 19.49 -36.60 3.20
CA VAL A 611 19.13 -37.48 2.08
C VAL A 611 20.26 -38.50 1.83
N ASN A 612 19.97 -39.55 1.05
CA ASN A 612 20.96 -40.57 0.73
C ASN A 612 22.02 -40.08 -0.28
N GLU A 613 21.62 -39.22 -1.22
CA GLU A 613 22.49 -38.66 -2.26
C GLU A 613 22.20 -37.16 -2.42
N GLY A 614 23.23 -36.32 -2.28
CA GLY A 614 23.10 -34.86 -2.27
C GLY A 614 24.41 -34.13 -1.99
N LEU A 615 24.30 -32.92 -1.45
CA LEU A 615 25.42 -32.07 -1.06
C LEU A 615 26.14 -32.67 0.15
N THR A 616 27.47 -32.72 0.10
CA THR A 616 28.33 -33.24 1.19
C THR A 616 28.79 -32.17 2.18
N GLY A 617 28.41 -30.91 1.95
CA GLY A 617 28.78 -29.77 2.78
C GLY A 617 27.83 -28.59 2.61
N ILE A 618 27.84 -27.71 3.59
CA ILE A 618 27.04 -26.49 3.65
C ILE A 618 27.95 -25.32 3.32
N ASN A 619 27.85 -24.83 2.08
CA ASN A 619 28.59 -23.66 1.64
C ASN A 619 28.11 -22.40 2.39
N ARG A 620 29.04 -21.64 2.96
CA ARG A 620 28.73 -20.37 3.65
C ARG A 620 29.07 -19.14 2.81
N PHE A 621 29.71 -19.32 1.64
CA PHE A 621 29.95 -18.25 0.69
C PHE A 621 28.81 -18.14 -0.32
N ASN A 622 28.27 -16.95 -0.54
CA ASN A 622 27.23 -16.68 -1.55
C ASN A 622 27.50 -15.38 -2.32
N SER A 623 26.64 -15.07 -3.29
CA SER A 623 26.79 -13.91 -4.19
C SER A 623 26.83 -12.55 -3.48
N ASN A 624 26.45 -12.47 -2.21
CA ASN A 624 26.50 -11.25 -1.39
C ASN A 624 27.74 -11.17 -0.47
N CYS A 625 28.68 -12.12 -0.60
CA CYS A 625 29.96 -12.14 0.09
C CYS A 625 31.08 -11.44 -0.71
N ASN A 626 30.74 -10.73 -1.79
CA ASN A 626 31.69 -9.97 -2.61
C ASN A 626 32.08 -8.64 -1.93
N ASN A 627 33.27 -8.57 -1.35
CA ASN A 627 33.76 -7.43 -0.57
C ASN A 627 32.76 -6.92 0.49
N ARG A 628 31.92 -7.82 1.00
CA ARG A 628 30.81 -7.45 1.87
C ARG A 628 30.53 -8.57 2.85
N TYR A 629 30.12 -8.17 4.04
CA TYR A 629 29.63 -9.09 5.07
C TYR A 629 28.12 -9.06 5.14
N ARG A 630 27.52 -10.21 5.45
CA ARG A 630 26.08 -10.33 5.71
C ARG A 630 25.78 -11.34 6.81
N GLY A 631 24.70 -11.11 7.54
CA GLY A 631 24.07 -12.18 8.31
C GLY A 631 23.47 -13.20 7.35
N GLN A 632 23.60 -14.46 7.68
CA GLN A 632 23.01 -15.57 6.96
C GLN A 632 22.77 -16.72 7.94
N TYR A 633 21.91 -17.66 7.58
CA TYR A 633 21.68 -18.82 8.42
C TYR A 633 21.42 -20.04 7.56
N PHE A 634 21.36 -21.19 8.20
CA PHE A 634 20.78 -22.40 7.64
C PHE A 634 20.14 -23.19 8.78
N VAL A 635 19.23 -24.08 8.42
CA VAL A 635 18.72 -25.09 9.35
C VAL A 635 18.75 -26.45 8.67
N LEU A 636 19.28 -27.44 9.36
CA LEU A 636 19.27 -28.85 9.02
C LEU A 636 18.09 -29.52 9.73
N GLN A 637 17.13 -30.01 8.95
CA GLN A 637 16.05 -30.85 9.43
C GLN A 637 16.53 -32.27 9.64
N VAL A 638 16.24 -32.83 10.81
CA VAL A 638 16.51 -34.21 11.20
C VAL A 638 15.21 -34.88 11.65
N ASN A 639 15.26 -36.19 11.92
CA ASN A 639 14.12 -36.86 12.54
C ASN A 639 13.91 -36.34 13.97
N PRO A 640 12.69 -36.36 14.52
CA PRO A 640 12.49 -36.02 15.92
C PRO A 640 13.24 -36.99 16.85
N GLY A 641 14.05 -36.46 17.76
CA GLY A 641 14.76 -37.27 18.74
C GLY A 641 15.95 -36.56 19.38
N LYS A 642 16.78 -37.34 20.09
CA LYS A 642 18.06 -36.88 20.63
C LYS A 642 19.14 -37.07 19.58
N HIS A 643 19.88 -36.02 19.30
CA HIS A 643 20.92 -35.99 18.27
C HIS A 643 22.20 -35.35 18.75
N GLU A 644 23.31 -35.79 18.19
CA GLU A 644 24.60 -35.10 18.21
C GLU A 644 24.97 -34.67 16.79
N VAL A 645 25.16 -33.38 16.58
CA VAL A 645 25.58 -32.82 15.29
C VAL A 645 26.90 -32.08 15.43
N THR A 646 27.85 -32.46 14.59
CA THR A 646 29.15 -31.79 14.49
C THR A 646 29.27 -31.07 13.16
N PHE A 647 29.46 -29.75 13.24
CA PHE A 647 29.85 -28.91 12.11
C PHE A 647 31.36 -28.72 12.14
N SER A 648 32.05 -29.04 11.05
CA SER A 648 33.52 -28.87 10.95
C SER A 648 33.89 -28.05 9.72
N ILE A 649 34.92 -27.21 9.82
CA ILE A 649 35.44 -26.47 8.65
C ILE A 649 36.01 -27.47 7.65
N ASP A 650 35.43 -27.52 6.45
CA ASP A 650 35.86 -28.45 5.41
C ASP A 650 37.13 -27.95 4.71
N LYS A 651 37.95 -28.88 4.23
CA LYS A 651 39.15 -28.61 3.42
C LYS A 651 38.83 -28.11 2.02
N THR A 652 37.63 -28.41 1.53
CA THR A 652 37.18 -28.01 0.21
C THR A 652 36.73 -26.55 0.25
N ILE A 653 37.40 -25.69 -0.52
CA ILE A 653 37.02 -24.29 -0.68
C ILE A 653 35.99 -24.20 -1.82
N PRO A 654 34.83 -23.55 -1.64
CA PRO A 654 33.86 -23.33 -2.71
C PRO A 654 34.47 -22.60 -3.90
N ASP A 655 33.98 -22.85 -5.13
CA ASP A 655 34.34 -22.02 -6.28
C ASP A 655 33.66 -20.64 -6.16
N LYS A 656 34.31 -19.75 -5.42
CA LYS A 656 33.81 -18.40 -5.13
C LYS A 656 33.65 -17.58 -6.41
N ARG A 657 34.47 -17.83 -7.45
CA ARG A 657 34.35 -17.11 -8.73
C ARG A 657 33.10 -17.53 -9.48
N GLU A 658 32.81 -18.83 -9.52
CA GLU A 658 31.56 -19.35 -10.09
C GLU A 658 30.33 -18.75 -9.38
N ILE A 659 30.34 -18.76 -8.04
CA ILE A 659 29.23 -18.26 -7.21
C ILE A 659 28.97 -16.75 -7.40
N LEU A 660 30.03 -15.95 -7.53
CA LEU A 660 29.89 -14.51 -7.77
C LEU A 660 29.33 -14.21 -9.17
N GLY A 661 29.65 -15.06 -10.15
CA GLY A 661 29.28 -14.88 -11.54
C GLY A 661 30.02 -13.70 -12.20
N THR A 662 29.92 -13.62 -13.52
CA THR A 662 30.73 -12.71 -14.36
C THR A 662 30.61 -11.22 -14.03
N LYS A 663 29.50 -10.80 -13.40
CA LYS A 663 29.23 -9.39 -13.06
C LYS A 663 29.91 -8.91 -11.78
N GLN A 664 30.46 -9.82 -10.96
CA GLN A 664 30.96 -9.50 -9.62
C GLN A 664 32.43 -9.86 -9.40
N LEU A 665 33.17 -10.21 -10.46
CA LEU A 665 34.52 -10.76 -10.35
C LEU A 665 35.62 -9.75 -10.02
N LYS A 666 35.34 -8.44 -10.03
CA LYS A 666 36.37 -7.39 -9.90
C LYS A 666 37.19 -7.55 -8.61
N ASP A 667 36.53 -7.57 -7.46
CA ASP A 667 37.22 -7.58 -6.16
C ASP A 667 38.01 -8.88 -5.92
N ILE A 668 37.43 -10.05 -6.23
CA ILE A 668 38.13 -11.34 -6.12
C ILE A 668 39.30 -11.50 -7.12
N THR A 669 39.30 -10.73 -8.20
CA THR A 669 40.41 -10.71 -9.16
C THR A 669 41.54 -9.79 -8.69
N GLU A 670 41.18 -8.63 -8.12
CA GLU A 670 42.14 -7.66 -7.57
C GLU A 670 42.75 -8.12 -6.23
N HIS A 671 42.00 -8.88 -5.44
CA HIS A 671 42.35 -9.33 -4.08
C HIS A 671 42.08 -10.83 -3.86
N PRO A 672 42.70 -11.74 -4.64
CA PRO A 672 42.43 -13.18 -4.54
C PRO A 672 42.76 -13.77 -3.16
N GLU A 673 43.76 -13.23 -2.46
CA GLU A 673 44.17 -13.63 -1.12
C GLU A 673 43.03 -13.56 -0.11
N LYS A 674 42.22 -12.50 -0.18
CA LYS A 674 41.06 -12.25 0.70
C LYS A 674 40.00 -13.35 0.61
N TYR A 675 39.92 -14.04 -0.54
CA TYR A 675 38.93 -15.09 -0.79
C TYR A 675 39.51 -16.50 -0.61
N ALA A 676 40.83 -16.64 -0.46
CA ALA A 676 41.52 -17.93 -0.36
C ALA A 676 41.49 -18.55 1.06
N HIS A 677 40.54 -18.12 1.88
CA HIS A 677 40.37 -18.51 3.28
C HIS A 677 39.14 -19.43 3.47
N SER A 678 39.08 -20.09 4.63
CA SER A 678 37.98 -20.96 5.05
C SER A 678 37.39 -20.56 6.40
N GLU A 679 37.41 -19.27 6.70
CA GLU A 679 36.99 -18.76 8.01
C GLU A 679 35.48 -19.00 8.23
N ILE A 680 35.07 -19.24 9.47
CA ILE A 680 33.65 -19.37 9.85
C ILE A 680 33.39 -18.51 11.09
N TYR A 681 32.28 -17.77 11.08
CA TYR A 681 31.83 -16.91 12.17
C TYR A 681 30.47 -17.37 12.69
N ILE A 682 30.40 -17.99 13.85
CA ILE A 682 29.14 -18.43 14.45
C ILE A 682 28.64 -17.37 15.43
N GLY A 683 27.48 -16.78 15.14
CA GLY A 683 26.80 -15.82 16.02
C GLY A 683 25.81 -16.48 16.97
N LYS A 684 24.97 -17.39 16.46
CA LYS A 684 24.02 -18.17 17.26
C LYS A 684 23.89 -19.60 16.75
N ILE A 685 23.56 -20.51 17.65
CA ILE A 685 23.04 -21.83 17.33
C ILE A 685 21.52 -21.72 17.23
N LEU A 686 20.92 -22.31 16.20
CA LEU A 686 19.47 -22.38 16.01
C LEU A 686 19.02 -23.79 16.33
N VAL A 687 17.99 -23.97 17.16
CA VAL A 687 17.46 -25.28 17.51
C VAL A 687 15.94 -25.22 17.56
N LYS A 688 15.28 -26.19 16.93
CA LYS A 688 13.86 -26.48 17.14
C LYS A 688 13.77 -27.63 18.13
N GLY A 689 13.57 -27.30 19.40
CA GLY A 689 13.77 -28.19 20.54
C GLY A 689 14.68 -27.56 21.60
N HIS A 690 15.44 -28.37 22.33
CA HIS A 690 16.31 -27.89 23.41
C HIS A 690 17.71 -28.50 23.39
N ILE A 691 18.70 -27.73 23.82
CA ILE A 691 20.10 -28.17 23.95
C ILE A 691 20.22 -29.15 25.11
N LEU A 692 21.03 -30.19 24.93
CA LEU A 692 21.40 -31.16 25.96
C LEU A 692 22.79 -30.83 26.52
N HIS A 693 22.88 -30.65 27.83
CA HIS A 693 24.13 -30.29 28.51
C HIS A 693 24.90 -31.50 29.08
N GLU A 694 24.34 -32.71 28.99
CA GLU A 694 24.98 -33.93 29.50
C GLU A 694 26.08 -34.43 28.55
N LYS A 695 27.17 -34.92 29.17
CA LYS A 695 28.39 -35.36 28.47
C LYS A 695 28.32 -36.78 27.95
#